data_AF-A0A7G9Y2A9-F1
#
_entry.id   AF-A0A7G9Y2A9-F1
#
_cell.length_a   1.000
_cell.length_b   1.000
_cell.length_c   1.000
_cell.angle_alpha   90.00
_cell.angle_beta   90.00
_cell.angle_gamma   90.00
#
_symmetry.space_group_name_H-M   'P 1'
#
loop_
_entity.id
_entity.type
_entity.pdbx_description
1 polymer ?
#
loop_
_entity_poly.entity_id
_entity_poly.type
_entity_poly.pdbx_seq_one_letter_code
_entity_poly.pdbx_strand_id
1 'polypeptide(L)'
;MIRHVKEIPPTLDNLVVLSISNVDEDKLELRHQVAESLKRLEEQTLIDKSGDNYHFLTNEEQVIDREIKNIDIETHRILDEIYNVIYNTSDICPTKYEERKFDKSVDEKVKKVSDADVTVKFITPLSDILRGSGQRSLSGDNLSDIDSTDTLLFIFPEQSPFVDQIRNYLKINKYLLQSGSNGNNGEIQDILRAKSQKKDKLKESSVQAIYEGVRDARIFVDGREVTSIDKNDPKVRVVKGLEILVQNVYSKSSYVTNKYESEADILRILRSDDLEKFGVEKGETNKLAMSEVRDYISIRDEKNTTVVLKDLKGHFRRKPYGWKDMTISGLIATLFVVEEVKLRYQKTYLSDPEEITKYLTRRETADKLIIETRKKTGTEIISSVKSVMRDVFDKTDIPEKETELYIFSQGLLNDELQRIEQISVKYSDGMRYPGKEGIENYVSLLKRLLNVTDPSSFLETVAEARDELVGMHQKVEPVMSFFGSVQVEIFRRLSMEVGDFRRNIQFLSEDARSDVVRIEEIFSLDEPYSQIKDLTQLESRIKASLEESLLNLKQELHEKLISAMEDIERELASYDGLSDEFKRLVMKPFDDIKRDIATSDDCVFVKLQSTRINDLCGSAYEKIKRQVRIIKEIDATPVVIQGTALFRTKKNIETEDDLDEYLENLRAAMRTILNEKNKIKVL
;
A
#
# COMPACT_ATOMS: atom_id res chain seq x y z
N MET A 1 -1.11 -29.00 -94.24
CA MET A 1 -0.56 -29.84 -93.14
C MET A 1 0.96 -29.72 -93.13
N ILE A 2 1.54 -28.95 -92.21
CA ILE A 2 3.01 -28.81 -92.07
C ILE A 2 3.51 -29.54 -90.81
N ARG A 3 2.62 -30.16 -90.00
CA ARG A 3 2.98 -30.87 -88.75
C ARG A 3 4.08 -31.93 -88.93
N HIS A 4 4.21 -32.51 -90.12
CA HIS A 4 5.17 -33.58 -90.43
C HIS A 4 6.35 -33.12 -91.31
N VAL A 5 6.44 -31.84 -91.66
CA VAL A 5 7.53 -31.27 -92.48
C VAL A 5 8.52 -30.60 -91.53
N LYS A 6 9.72 -31.16 -91.38
CA LYS A 6 10.73 -30.67 -90.42
C LYS A 6 11.51 -29.46 -90.95
N GLU A 7 11.47 -29.24 -92.26
CA GLU A 7 12.28 -28.28 -92.99
C GLU A 7 11.72 -26.86 -92.93
N ILE A 8 10.44 -26.68 -92.61
CA ILE A 8 9.78 -25.36 -92.56
C ILE A 8 9.08 -25.20 -91.20
N PRO A 9 9.50 -24.22 -90.36
CA PRO A 9 8.80 -23.94 -89.13
C PRO A 9 7.42 -23.34 -89.45
N PRO A 10 6.32 -23.80 -88.81
CA PRO A 10 4.96 -23.39 -89.14
C PRO A 10 4.61 -22.03 -88.49
N THR A 11 5.40 -21.01 -88.81
CA THR A 11 5.18 -19.63 -88.36
C THR A 11 4.13 -18.93 -89.22
N LEU A 12 3.49 -17.88 -88.69
CA LEU A 12 2.53 -17.07 -89.45
C LEU A 12 3.13 -16.59 -90.78
N ASP A 13 4.38 -16.10 -90.76
CA ASP A 13 5.07 -15.63 -91.97
C ASP A 13 5.24 -16.74 -93.01
N ASN A 14 5.64 -17.94 -92.59
CA ASN A 14 5.81 -19.07 -93.50
C ASN A 14 4.47 -19.61 -94.00
N LEU A 15 3.42 -19.60 -93.17
CA LEU A 15 2.06 -19.97 -93.58
C LEU A 15 1.51 -18.99 -94.62
N VAL A 16 1.77 -17.68 -94.46
CA VAL A 16 1.39 -16.67 -95.45
C VAL A 16 2.14 -16.91 -96.76
N VAL A 17 3.45 -17.11 -96.71
CA VAL A 17 4.27 -17.37 -97.92
C VAL A 17 3.82 -18.62 -98.66
N LEU A 18 3.47 -19.69 -97.95
CA LEU A 18 2.98 -20.94 -98.55
C LEU A 18 1.54 -20.85 -99.05
N SER A 19 0.80 -19.80 -98.68
CA SER A 19 -0.59 -19.58 -99.09
C SER A 19 -0.73 -18.60 -100.27
N ILE A 20 0.38 -18.03 -100.76
CA ILE A 20 0.38 -17.14 -101.93
C ILE A 20 -0.02 -17.94 -103.17
N SER A 21 -1.07 -17.50 -103.84
CA SER A 21 -1.63 -18.15 -105.04
C SER A 21 -1.23 -17.45 -106.34
N ASN A 22 -0.98 -16.12 -106.29
CA ASN A 22 -0.62 -15.32 -107.46
C ASN A 22 0.56 -14.37 -107.17
N VAL A 23 1.29 -13.96 -108.22
CA VAL A 23 2.49 -13.10 -108.10
C VAL A 23 2.14 -11.67 -107.64
N ASP A 24 0.94 -11.18 -107.96
CA ASP A 24 0.47 -9.82 -107.66
C ASP A 24 -0.37 -9.73 -106.37
N GLU A 25 -0.38 -10.76 -105.53
CA GLU A 25 -1.23 -10.85 -104.33
C GLU A 25 -0.71 -9.98 -103.16
N ASP A 26 -1.59 -9.23 -102.49
CA ASP A 26 -1.21 -8.36 -101.36
C ASP A 26 -0.86 -9.19 -100.12
N LYS A 27 0.43 -9.19 -99.79
CA LYS A 27 0.98 -9.93 -98.65
C LYS A 27 0.44 -9.45 -97.30
N LEU A 28 0.10 -8.18 -97.15
CA LEU A 28 -0.41 -7.62 -95.89
C LEU A 28 -1.86 -8.03 -95.67
N GLU A 29 -2.69 -7.96 -96.72
CA GLU A 29 -4.07 -8.44 -96.68
C GLU A 29 -4.13 -9.96 -96.45
N LEU A 30 -3.31 -10.74 -97.17
CA LEU A 30 -3.21 -12.18 -96.98
C LEU A 30 -2.76 -12.54 -95.56
N ARG A 31 -1.81 -11.80 -94.98
CA ARG A 31 -1.40 -11.98 -93.57
C ARG A 31 -2.57 -11.80 -92.61
N HIS A 32 -3.40 -10.78 -92.83
CA HIS A 32 -4.59 -10.56 -92.00
C HIS A 32 -5.58 -11.72 -92.12
N GLN A 33 -5.88 -12.18 -93.34
CA GLN A 33 -6.79 -13.29 -93.59
C GLN A 33 -6.30 -14.62 -92.99
N VAL A 34 -5.00 -14.91 -93.11
CA VAL A 34 -4.39 -16.11 -92.50
C VAL A 34 -4.42 -15.99 -90.97
N ALA A 35 -4.14 -14.82 -90.40
CA ALA A 35 -4.20 -14.60 -88.96
C ALA A 35 -5.63 -14.78 -88.40
N GLU A 36 -6.66 -14.23 -89.05
CA GLU A 36 -8.06 -14.44 -88.68
C GLU A 36 -8.48 -15.91 -88.80
N SER A 37 -8.02 -16.58 -89.86
CA SER A 37 -8.30 -18.01 -90.06
C SER A 37 -7.65 -18.86 -88.98
N LEU A 38 -6.40 -18.58 -88.61
CA LEU A 38 -5.71 -19.26 -87.50
C LEU A 38 -6.41 -18.98 -86.17
N LYS A 39 -6.82 -17.73 -85.91
CA LYS A 39 -7.60 -17.38 -84.72
C LYS A 39 -8.89 -18.19 -84.63
N ARG A 40 -9.64 -18.31 -85.73
CA ARG A 40 -10.87 -19.12 -85.80
C ARG A 40 -10.58 -20.61 -85.54
N LEU A 41 -9.50 -21.14 -86.09
CA LEU A 41 -9.09 -22.54 -85.89
C LEU A 41 -8.65 -22.79 -84.43
N GLU A 42 -7.99 -21.83 -83.79
CA GLU A 42 -7.61 -21.87 -82.37
C GLU A 42 -8.86 -21.80 -81.47
N GLU A 43 -9.83 -20.94 -81.80
CA GLU A 43 -11.12 -20.85 -81.12
C GLU A 43 -11.91 -22.17 -81.18
N GLN A 44 -11.87 -22.87 -82.31
CA GLN A 44 -12.48 -24.19 -82.53
C GLN A 44 -11.65 -25.36 -81.96
N THR A 45 -10.50 -25.08 -81.35
CA THR A 45 -9.60 -26.08 -80.77
C THR A 45 -9.16 -27.12 -81.81
N LEU A 46 -8.83 -26.67 -83.02
CA LEU A 46 -8.28 -27.51 -84.10
C LEU A 46 -6.76 -27.39 -84.23
N ILE A 47 -6.21 -26.27 -83.76
CA ILE A 47 -4.77 -25.99 -83.74
C ILE A 47 -4.35 -25.49 -82.35
N ASP A 48 -3.09 -25.69 -81.97
CA ASP A 48 -2.46 -25.06 -80.80
C ASP A 48 -1.27 -24.19 -81.25
N LYS A 49 -0.98 -23.17 -80.46
CA LYS A 49 0.10 -22.21 -80.70
C LYS A 49 1.19 -22.40 -79.64
N SER A 50 2.39 -22.78 -80.10
CA SER A 50 3.57 -22.96 -79.27
C SER A 50 4.63 -21.94 -79.66
N GLY A 51 4.68 -20.81 -78.96
CA GLY A 51 5.49 -19.66 -79.36
C GLY A 51 4.96 -19.06 -80.66
N ASP A 52 5.80 -18.99 -81.70
CA ASP A 52 5.40 -18.50 -83.02
C ASP A 52 4.92 -19.60 -83.97
N ASN A 53 4.92 -20.86 -83.53
CA ASN A 53 4.59 -22.02 -84.36
C ASN A 53 3.16 -22.51 -84.14
N TYR A 54 2.43 -22.73 -85.24
CA TYR A 54 1.08 -23.29 -85.25
C TYR A 54 1.09 -24.77 -85.66
N HIS A 55 0.35 -25.61 -84.94
CA HIS A 55 0.25 -27.03 -85.29
C HIS A 55 -1.19 -27.53 -85.12
N PHE A 56 -1.64 -28.38 -86.05
CA PHE A 56 -2.92 -29.06 -85.94
C PHE A 56 -2.88 -30.09 -84.82
N LEU A 57 -3.93 -30.16 -84.02
CA LEU A 57 -4.07 -31.10 -82.91
C LEU A 57 -4.60 -32.46 -83.40
N THR A 58 -4.14 -33.57 -82.80
CA THR A 58 -4.74 -34.90 -83.01
C THR A 58 -6.14 -34.95 -82.40
N ASN A 59 -6.94 -35.95 -82.76
CA ASN A 59 -8.29 -36.09 -82.20
C ASN A 59 -8.26 -36.15 -80.66
N GLU A 60 -7.29 -36.86 -80.09
CA GLU A 60 -7.07 -37.00 -78.66
C GLU A 60 -6.66 -35.67 -78.03
N GLU A 61 -5.73 -34.93 -78.64
CA GLU A 61 -5.31 -33.59 -78.18
C GLU A 61 -6.48 -32.59 -78.22
N GLN A 62 -7.32 -32.64 -79.27
CA GLN A 62 -8.50 -31.78 -79.40
C GLN A 62 -9.54 -32.06 -78.31
N VAL A 63 -9.79 -33.33 -77.99
CA VAL A 63 -10.70 -33.72 -76.91
C VAL A 63 -10.18 -33.18 -75.58
N ILE A 64 -8.90 -33.42 -75.27
CA ILE A 64 -8.25 -32.95 -74.04
C ILE A 64 -8.29 -31.42 -73.93
N ASP A 65 -7.98 -30.69 -75.01
CA ASP A 65 -7.97 -29.22 -74.98
C ASP A 65 -9.38 -28.62 -74.89
N ARG A 66 -10.40 -29.25 -75.49
CA ARG A 66 -11.80 -28.85 -75.31
C ARG A 66 -12.23 -29.07 -73.86
N GLU A 67 -11.87 -30.20 -73.26
CA GLU A 67 -12.14 -30.47 -71.86
C GLU A 67 -11.47 -29.42 -70.95
N ILE A 68 -10.17 -29.15 -71.15
CA ILE A 68 -9.44 -28.11 -70.40
C ILE A 68 -10.09 -26.72 -70.58
N LYS A 69 -10.48 -26.34 -71.81
CA LYS A 69 -11.10 -25.05 -72.11
C LYS A 69 -12.43 -24.87 -71.37
N ASN A 70 -13.22 -25.93 -71.29
CA ASN A 70 -14.53 -25.97 -70.62
C ASN A 70 -14.44 -26.04 -69.10
N ILE A 71 -13.26 -26.31 -68.52
CA ILE A 71 -13.07 -26.22 -67.07
C ILE A 71 -13.25 -24.77 -66.64
N ASP A 72 -14.17 -24.58 -65.70
CA ASP A 72 -14.34 -23.30 -65.02
C ASP A 72 -13.42 -23.21 -63.78
N ILE A 73 -12.86 -22.01 -63.60
CA ILE A 73 -11.96 -21.65 -62.49
C ILE A 73 -12.52 -20.42 -61.83
N GLU A 74 -12.87 -20.58 -60.56
CA GLU A 74 -13.40 -19.51 -59.71
C GLU A 74 -12.37 -18.39 -59.53
N THR A 75 -12.82 -17.14 -59.62
CA THR A 75 -11.98 -15.93 -59.51
C THR A 75 -11.15 -15.92 -58.22
N HIS A 76 -11.69 -16.41 -57.10
CA HIS A 76 -10.99 -16.44 -55.82
C HIS A 76 -9.68 -17.24 -55.89
N ARG A 77 -9.61 -18.31 -56.69
CA ARG A 77 -8.39 -19.13 -56.85
C ARG A 77 -7.30 -18.39 -57.59
N ILE A 78 -7.69 -17.54 -58.54
CA ILE A 78 -6.76 -16.67 -59.26
C ILE A 78 -6.19 -15.63 -58.30
N LEU A 79 -7.06 -15.03 -57.47
CA LEU A 79 -6.63 -14.09 -56.42
C LEU A 79 -5.74 -14.74 -55.37
N ASP A 80 -5.96 -16.01 -55.02
CA ASP A 80 -5.11 -16.76 -54.10
C ASP A 80 -3.68 -16.91 -54.61
N GLU A 81 -3.53 -17.24 -55.90
CA GLU A 81 -2.22 -17.35 -56.54
C GLU A 81 -1.51 -16.00 -56.61
N ILE A 82 -2.21 -14.93 -57.00
CA ILE A 82 -1.67 -13.56 -57.02
C ILE A 82 -1.24 -13.14 -55.60
N TYR A 83 -2.08 -13.39 -54.60
CA TYR A 83 -1.79 -13.10 -53.20
C TYR A 83 -0.52 -13.83 -52.74
N ASN A 84 -0.37 -15.10 -53.09
CA ASN A 84 0.80 -15.90 -52.74
C ASN A 84 2.08 -15.34 -53.37
N VAL A 85 2.04 -14.97 -54.64
CA VAL A 85 3.21 -14.39 -55.34
C VAL A 85 3.59 -13.02 -54.80
N ILE A 86 2.62 -12.16 -54.46
CA ILE A 86 2.89 -10.82 -53.96
C ILE A 86 3.43 -10.85 -52.52
N TYR A 87 2.83 -11.65 -51.64
CA TYR A 87 3.05 -11.54 -50.19
C TYR A 87 3.81 -12.69 -49.52
N ASN A 88 3.89 -13.88 -50.13
CA ASN A 88 4.54 -15.05 -49.49
C ASN A 88 5.98 -15.27 -49.98
N THR A 89 6.33 -14.83 -51.19
CA THR A 89 7.70 -14.98 -51.74
C THR A 89 8.67 -13.94 -51.18
N SER A 90 8.19 -12.82 -50.64
CA SER A 90 8.99 -11.66 -50.20
C SER A 90 9.84 -10.98 -51.31
N ASP A 91 9.60 -11.37 -52.57
CA ASP A 91 10.28 -10.82 -53.74
C ASP A 91 9.66 -9.49 -54.19
N ILE A 92 8.35 -9.33 -54.00
CA ILE A 92 7.60 -8.11 -54.36
C ILE A 92 7.31 -7.28 -53.11
N CYS A 93 6.47 -7.80 -52.21
CA CYS A 93 6.14 -7.11 -50.97
C CYS A 93 6.99 -7.66 -49.81
N PRO A 94 7.73 -6.81 -49.07
CA PRO A 94 8.42 -7.27 -47.88
C PRO A 94 7.42 -7.79 -46.84
N THR A 95 7.89 -8.61 -45.89
CA THR A 95 7.01 -9.13 -44.82
C THR A 95 6.74 -8.08 -43.73
N LYS A 96 7.68 -7.16 -43.52
CA LYS A 96 7.62 -6.04 -42.58
C LYS A 96 8.45 -4.88 -43.12
N TYR A 97 8.14 -3.66 -42.71
CA TYR A 97 8.96 -2.48 -42.98
C TYR A 97 9.51 -1.97 -41.65
N GLU A 98 10.84 -1.92 -41.54
CA GLU A 98 11.55 -1.76 -40.26
C GLU A 98 11.10 -2.84 -39.23
N GLU A 99 10.30 -2.44 -38.25
CA GLU A 99 9.68 -3.29 -37.23
C GLU A 99 8.14 -3.35 -37.35
N ARG A 100 7.56 -2.56 -38.26
CA ARG A 100 6.11 -2.41 -38.41
C ARG A 100 5.53 -3.49 -39.31
N LYS A 101 4.42 -4.07 -38.84
CA LYS A 101 3.58 -4.96 -39.63
C LYS A 101 2.49 -4.14 -40.30
N PHE A 102 1.97 -4.67 -41.40
CA PHE A 102 0.92 -4.03 -42.16
C PHE A 102 -0.09 -5.06 -42.64
N ASP A 103 -1.33 -4.62 -42.80
CA ASP A 103 -2.39 -5.41 -43.39
C ASP A 103 -2.09 -5.64 -44.87
N LYS A 104 -2.44 -6.83 -45.37
CA LYS A 104 -2.15 -7.26 -46.73
C LYS A 104 -3.46 -7.47 -47.47
N SER A 105 -3.62 -6.85 -48.64
CA SER A 105 -4.86 -6.94 -49.41
C SER A 105 -4.59 -7.10 -50.91
N VAL A 106 -5.29 -8.05 -51.53
CA VAL A 106 -5.45 -8.11 -52.99
C VAL A 106 -6.94 -8.03 -53.27
N ASP A 107 -7.39 -7.00 -53.99
CA ASP A 107 -8.81 -6.72 -54.24
C ASP A 107 -9.64 -6.72 -52.94
N GLU A 108 -10.65 -7.58 -52.85
CA GLU A 108 -11.51 -7.75 -51.66
C GLU A 108 -10.90 -8.69 -50.61
N LYS A 109 -9.86 -9.45 -50.99
CA LYS A 109 -9.19 -10.38 -50.06
C LYS A 109 -8.27 -9.58 -49.15
N VAL A 110 -8.65 -9.48 -47.87
CA VAL A 110 -7.88 -8.78 -46.83
C VAL A 110 -7.40 -9.77 -45.77
N LYS A 111 -6.10 -9.75 -45.47
CA LYS A 111 -5.51 -10.44 -44.33
C LYS A 111 -5.05 -9.40 -43.31
N LYS A 112 -5.85 -9.25 -42.25
CA LYS A 112 -5.50 -8.39 -41.11
C LYS A 112 -4.39 -9.01 -40.27
N VAL A 113 -3.40 -8.20 -39.92
CA VAL A 113 -2.31 -8.56 -39.05
C VAL A 113 -2.52 -7.86 -37.71
N SER A 114 -2.39 -8.61 -36.62
CA SER A 114 -2.48 -8.00 -35.28
C SER A 114 -1.45 -6.90 -35.14
N ASP A 115 -1.90 -5.72 -34.67
CA ASP A 115 -1.05 -4.55 -34.38
C ASP A 115 -0.50 -3.84 -35.63
N ALA A 116 -1.22 -3.95 -36.76
CA ALA A 116 -0.98 -3.18 -37.97
C ALA A 116 -1.91 -1.95 -38.03
N ASP A 117 -1.33 -0.76 -38.23
CA ASP A 117 -2.09 0.49 -38.41
C ASP A 117 -2.23 0.89 -39.90
N VAL A 118 -1.44 0.28 -40.78
CA VAL A 118 -1.34 0.61 -42.21
C VAL A 118 -1.61 -0.61 -43.09
N THR A 119 -2.08 -0.37 -44.30
CA THR A 119 -2.43 -1.43 -45.26
C THR A 119 -1.61 -1.30 -46.55
N VAL A 120 -1.11 -2.42 -47.06
CA VAL A 120 -0.61 -2.51 -48.45
C VAL A 120 -1.65 -3.24 -49.26
N LYS A 121 -2.19 -2.59 -50.28
CA LYS A 121 -3.27 -3.11 -51.14
C LYS A 121 -2.85 -3.14 -52.60
N PHE A 122 -3.14 -4.24 -53.28
CA PHE A 122 -3.01 -4.37 -54.73
C PHE A 122 -4.40 -4.57 -55.34
N ILE A 123 -4.74 -3.79 -56.36
CA ILE A 123 -5.99 -3.92 -57.10
C ILE A 123 -5.69 -4.47 -58.49
N THR A 124 -6.27 -5.62 -58.80
CA THR A 124 -6.12 -6.35 -60.07
C THR A 124 -7.24 -5.98 -61.05
N PRO A 125 -7.09 -6.28 -62.35
CA PRO A 125 -8.15 -6.05 -63.35
C PRO A 125 -9.42 -6.89 -63.15
N LEU A 126 -9.38 -7.85 -62.22
CA LEU A 126 -10.54 -8.65 -61.81
C LEU A 126 -11.43 -7.90 -60.81
N SER A 127 -10.95 -6.81 -60.23
CA SER A 127 -11.69 -6.05 -59.24
C SER A 127 -12.90 -5.34 -59.86
N ASP A 128 -14.07 -5.56 -59.27
CA ASP A 128 -15.30 -4.84 -59.64
C ASP A 128 -15.23 -3.34 -59.31
N ILE A 129 -14.33 -2.95 -58.41
CA ILE A 129 -14.08 -1.56 -57.99
C ILE A 129 -13.57 -0.72 -59.17
N LEU A 130 -12.69 -1.27 -60.01
CA LEU A 130 -12.20 -0.58 -61.21
C LEU A 130 -13.26 -0.52 -62.34
N ARG A 131 -14.26 -1.41 -62.30
CA ARG A 131 -15.33 -1.52 -63.29
C ARG A 131 -16.56 -0.64 -62.99
N GLY A 132 -16.46 0.20 -61.94
CA GLY A 132 -17.57 0.86 -61.25
C GLY A 132 -18.76 1.35 -62.10
N SER A 133 -19.93 1.12 -61.53
CA SER A 133 -21.25 1.64 -61.93
C SER A 133 -21.26 3.15 -62.21
N GLY A 134 -21.13 3.56 -63.47
CA GLY A 134 -21.76 4.73 -64.09
C GLY A 134 -21.51 6.16 -63.55
N GLN A 135 -20.97 6.39 -62.34
CA GLN A 135 -20.75 7.73 -61.79
C GLN A 135 -19.27 8.07 -61.79
N ARG A 136 -18.82 8.67 -62.90
CA ARG A 136 -17.48 9.27 -63.02
C ARG A 136 -17.38 10.48 -62.10
N SER A 137 -16.45 10.46 -61.15
CA SER A 137 -16.03 11.67 -60.41
C SER A 137 -15.27 12.62 -61.35
N LEU A 138 -15.29 13.92 -61.05
CA LEU A 138 -14.72 15.02 -61.85
C LEU A 138 -13.18 14.94 -62.05
N SER A 139 -12.52 13.94 -61.46
CA SER A 139 -11.08 13.64 -61.63
C SER A 139 -10.80 12.34 -62.39
N GLY A 140 -11.81 11.68 -62.95
CA GLY A 140 -11.64 10.64 -63.99
C GLY A 140 -11.53 9.18 -63.54
N ASP A 141 -11.25 8.88 -62.27
CA ASP A 141 -11.20 7.49 -61.77
C ASP A 141 -12.11 7.30 -60.54
N ASN A 142 -12.86 6.19 -60.50
CA ASN A 142 -13.79 5.80 -59.40
C ASN A 142 -13.02 5.34 -58.14
N LEU A 143 -12.09 6.15 -57.65
CA LEU A 143 -11.24 5.84 -56.51
C LEU A 143 -11.88 6.22 -55.15
N SER A 144 -13.04 6.89 -55.16
CA SER A 144 -13.72 7.37 -53.95
C SER A 144 -14.22 6.27 -53.01
N ASP A 145 -14.47 5.06 -53.56
CA ASP A 145 -15.00 3.92 -52.79
C ASP A 145 -13.90 3.02 -52.21
N ILE A 146 -12.63 3.35 -52.47
CA ILE A 146 -11.50 2.65 -51.87
C ILE A 146 -11.15 3.38 -50.58
N ASP A 147 -11.23 2.68 -49.44
CA ASP A 147 -10.67 3.15 -48.17
C ASP A 147 -9.17 3.39 -48.35
N SER A 148 -8.84 4.62 -48.72
CA SER A 148 -7.50 5.02 -49.14
C SER A 148 -6.70 5.59 -47.98
N THR A 149 -7.33 5.73 -46.81
CA THR A 149 -6.69 6.25 -45.60
C THR A 149 -5.72 5.21 -45.06
N ASP A 150 -4.53 5.65 -44.66
CA ASP A 150 -3.46 4.80 -44.12
C ASP A 150 -3.06 3.61 -45.03
N THR A 151 -3.30 3.74 -46.33
CA THR A 151 -3.15 2.66 -47.31
C THR A 151 -2.16 3.02 -48.41
N LEU A 152 -1.25 2.10 -48.70
CA LEU A 152 -0.41 2.07 -49.89
C LEU A 152 -1.10 1.20 -50.93
N LEU A 153 -1.59 1.83 -51.98
CA LEU A 153 -2.38 1.20 -53.02
C LEU A 153 -1.60 1.10 -54.33
N PHE A 154 -1.55 -0.10 -54.90
CA PHE A 154 -1.06 -0.39 -56.24
C PHE A 154 -2.22 -0.78 -57.13
N ILE A 155 -2.38 -0.10 -58.26
CA ILE A 155 -3.40 -0.43 -59.26
C ILE A 155 -2.71 -1.00 -60.49
N PHE A 156 -2.95 -2.28 -60.77
CA PHE A 156 -2.41 -2.94 -61.96
C PHE A 156 -3.03 -2.38 -63.24
N PRO A 157 -2.29 -2.38 -64.37
CA PRO A 157 -2.84 -2.00 -65.68
C PRO A 157 -4.00 -2.90 -66.11
N GLU A 158 -5.00 -2.36 -66.82
CA GLU A 158 -6.17 -3.13 -67.30
C GLU A 158 -5.76 -4.36 -68.14
N GLN A 159 -4.74 -4.20 -68.99
CA GLN A 159 -4.22 -5.26 -69.87
C GLN A 159 -3.10 -6.04 -69.19
N SER A 160 -3.42 -6.72 -68.08
CA SER A 160 -2.45 -7.53 -67.35
C SER A 160 -2.49 -9.01 -67.77
N PRO A 161 -1.45 -9.56 -68.44
CA PRO A 161 -1.47 -10.92 -68.98
C PRO A 161 -1.44 -12.01 -67.91
N PHE A 162 -1.01 -11.69 -66.69
CA PHE A 162 -0.91 -12.67 -65.59
C PHE A 162 -2.28 -13.27 -65.23
N VAL A 163 -3.38 -12.54 -65.35
CA VAL A 163 -4.73 -13.04 -65.01
C VAL A 163 -5.10 -14.23 -65.89
N ASP A 164 -4.92 -14.10 -67.20
CA ASP A 164 -5.25 -15.15 -68.16
C ASP A 164 -4.25 -16.31 -68.08
N GLN A 165 -2.96 -16.01 -67.87
CA GLN A 165 -1.94 -17.03 -67.65
C GLN A 165 -2.26 -17.88 -66.41
N ILE A 166 -2.66 -17.25 -65.30
CA ILE A 166 -3.06 -17.94 -64.07
C ILE A 166 -4.29 -18.79 -64.29
N ARG A 167 -5.33 -18.22 -64.90
CA ARG A 167 -6.55 -18.96 -65.23
C ARG A 167 -6.24 -20.20 -66.07
N ASN A 168 -5.39 -20.06 -67.09
CA ASN A 168 -5.05 -21.14 -68.01
C ASN A 168 -4.24 -22.25 -67.34
N TYR A 169 -3.23 -21.95 -66.52
CA TYR A 169 -2.50 -23.02 -65.83
C TYR A 169 -3.36 -23.70 -64.75
N LEU A 170 -4.26 -22.96 -64.08
CA LEU A 170 -5.19 -23.55 -63.10
C LEU A 170 -6.18 -24.52 -63.77
N LYS A 171 -6.67 -24.19 -64.98
CA LYS A 171 -7.48 -25.11 -65.80
C LYS A 171 -6.73 -26.39 -66.10
N ILE A 172 -5.49 -26.28 -66.60
CA ILE A 172 -4.64 -27.44 -66.90
C ILE A 172 -4.37 -28.25 -65.62
N ASN A 173 -4.06 -27.60 -64.51
CA ASN A 173 -3.79 -28.27 -63.24
C ASN A 173 -5.01 -29.06 -62.73
N LYS A 174 -6.20 -28.45 -62.78
CA LYS A 174 -7.46 -29.10 -62.39
C LYS A 174 -7.76 -30.32 -63.26
N TYR A 175 -7.52 -30.21 -64.56
CA TYR A 175 -7.63 -31.33 -65.49
C TYR A 175 -6.65 -32.48 -65.15
N LEU A 176 -5.37 -32.17 -64.97
CA LEU A 176 -4.34 -33.18 -64.67
C LEU A 176 -4.64 -33.95 -63.38
N LEU A 177 -5.18 -33.28 -62.35
CA LEU A 177 -5.60 -33.92 -61.10
C LEU A 177 -6.79 -34.87 -61.29
N GLN A 178 -7.70 -34.58 -62.22
CA GLN A 178 -8.87 -35.41 -62.52
C GLN A 178 -8.52 -36.59 -63.45
N SER A 179 -7.60 -36.39 -64.40
CA SER A 179 -7.26 -37.37 -65.43
C SER A 179 -6.18 -38.38 -65.00
N GLY A 180 -5.56 -38.21 -63.84
CA GLY A 180 -4.53 -39.11 -63.29
C GLY A 180 -4.98 -40.57 -63.06
N SER A 181 -6.28 -40.86 -63.11
CA SER A 181 -6.85 -42.20 -62.91
C SER A 181 -7.18 -42.96 -64.22
N ASN A 182 -7.07 -42.35 -65.40
CA ASN A 182 -7.57 -42.92 -66.67
C ASN A 182 -6.46 -43.31 -67.70
N GLY A 183 -5.20 -43.42 -67.27
CA GLY A 183 -4.05 -43.46 -68.18
C GLY A 183 -3.52 -44.84 -68.58
N ASN A 184 -4.30 -45.68 -69.27
CA ASN A 184 -3.79 -46.95 -69.85
C ASN A 184 -3.28 -46.83 -71.31
N ASN A 185 -3.37 -45.66 -71.94
CA ASN A 185 -2.85 -45.41 -73.30
C ASN A 185 -1.58 -44.55 -73.27
N GLY A 186 -0.49 -45.01 -73.92
CA GLY A 186 0.81 -44.33 -73.95
C GLY A 186 0.77 -42.95 -74.62
N GLU A 187 -0.02 -42.80 -75.69
CA GLU A 187 -0.16 -41.51 -76.40
C GLU A 187 -0.83 -40.45 -75.52
N ILE A 188 -1.83 -40.86 -74.72
CA ILE A 188 -2.51 -39.95 -73.78
C ILE A 188 -1.55 -39.52 -72.67
N GLN A 189 -0.69 -40.42 -72.18
CA GLN A 189 0.31 -40.07 -71.15
C GLN A 189 1.32 -39.03 -71.65
N ASP A 190 1.78 -39.14 -72.90
CA ASP A 190 2.68 -38.15 -73.50
C ASP A 190 2.01 -36.78 -73.64
N ILE A 191 0.74 -36.73 -74.04
CA ILE A 191 -0.05 -35.49 -74.10
C ILE A 191 -0.19 -34.88 -72.69
N LEU A 192 -0.53 -35.67 -71.67
CA LEU A 192 -0.65 -35.19 -70.29
C LEU A 192 0.69 -34.63 -69.76
N ARG A 193 1.82 -35.28 -70.10
CA ARG A 193 3.16 -34.80 -69.74
C ARG A 193 3.47 -33.45 -70.41
N ALA A 194 3.15 -33.30 -71.69
CA ALA A 194 3.30 -32.04 -72.41
C ALA A 194 2.43 -30.92 -71.81
N LYS A 195 1.19 -31.22 -71.42
CA LYS A 195 0.31 -30.26 -70.71
C LYS A 195 0.87 -29.89 -69.33
N SER A 196 1.46 -30.84 -68.59
CA SER A 196 2.13 -30.52 -67.33
C SER A 196 3.30 -29.55 -67.53
N GLN A 197 4.12 -29.75 -68.56
CA GLN A 197 5.20 -28.80 -68.89
C GLN A 197 4.66 -27.42 -69.30
N LYS A 198 3.58 -27.37 -70.08
CA LYS A 198 2.90 -26.11 -70.46
C LYS A 198 2.39 -25.39 -69.21
N LYS A 199 1.79 -26.11 -68.26
CA LYS A 199 1.35 -25.57 -66.96
C LYS A 199 2.52 -24.97 -66.18
N ASP A 200 3.64 -25.67 -66.06
CA ASP A 200 4.80 -25.18 -65.30
C ASP A 200 5.41 -23.92 -65.95
N LYS A 201 5.52 -23.87 -67.28
CA LYS A 201 5.95 -22.67 -68.02
C LYS A 201 4.99 -21.49 -67.86
N LEU A 202 3.67 -21.74 -67.92
CA LEU A 202 2.65 -20.70 -67.71
C LEU A 202 2.71 -20.16 -66.27
N LYS A 203 2.96 -21.02 -65.29
CA LYS A 203 3.13 -20.62 -63.90
C LYS A 203 4.35 -19.71 -63.76
N GLU A 204 5.51 -20.10 -64.28
CA GLU A 204 6.73 -19.28 -64.24
C GLU A 204 6.53 -17.92 -64.94
N SER A 205 5.96 -17.94 -66.16
CA SER A 205 5.66 -16.71 -66.90
C SER A 205 4.66 -15.80 -66.17
N SER A 206 3.68 -16.37 -65.46
CA SER A 206 2.71 -15.58 -64.68
C SER A 206 3.34 -14.85 -63.51
N VAL A 207 4.34 -15.44 -62.85
CA VAL A 207 5.09 -14.79 -61.77
C VAL A 207 5.86 -13.58 -62.32
N GLN A 208 6.53 -13.75 -63.46
CA GLN A 208 7.23 -12.67 -64.15
C GLN A 208 6.27 -11.56 -64.59
N ALA A 209 5.10 -11.92 -65.12
CA ALA A 209 4.07 -10.96 -65.52
C ALA A 209 3.47 -10.19 -64.32
N ILE A 210 3.36 -10.80 -63.13
CA ILE A 210 2.98 -10.07 -61.90
C ILE A 210 4.07 -9.06 -61.53
N TYR A 211 5.35 -9.46 -61.61
CA TYR A 211 6.47 -8.58 -61.31
C TYR A 211 6.49 -7.35 -62.23
N GLU A 212 6.30 -7.57 -63.54
CA GLU A 212 6.13 -6.50 -64.54
C GLU A 212 4.87 -5.66 -64.29
N GLY A 213 3.76 -6.30 -63.92
CA GLY A 213 2.52 -5.61 -63.56
C GLY A 213 2.72 -4.63 -62.38
N VAL A 214 3.49 -5.00 -61.36
CA VAL A 214 3.80 -4.11 -60.23
C VAL A 214 4.75 -2.99 -60.66
N ARG A 215 5.64 -3.29 -61.61
CA ARG A 215 6.53 -2.29 -62.23
C ARG A 215 5.77 -1.26 -63.07
N ASP A 216 4.60 -1.59 -63.61
CA ASP A 216 3.80 -0.64 -64.38
C ASP A 216 2.57 -0.09 -63.63
N ALA A 217 2.31 -0.61 -62.43
CA ALA A 217 1.20 -0.18 -61.59
C ALA A 217 1.29 1.31 -61.20
N ARG A 218 0.11 1.93 -61.11
CA ARG A 218 -0.07 3.26 -60.51
C ARG A 218 -0.05 3.13 -59.00
N ILE A 219 0.64 4.05 -58.32
CA ILE A 219 0.81 4.03 -56.86
C ILE A 219 0.04 5.19 -56.25
N PHE A 220 -0.74 4.89 -55.22
CA PHE A 220 -1.40 5.87 -54.38
C PHE A 220 -0.96 5.66 -52.93
N VAL A 221 -0.63 6.76 -52.25
CA VAL A 221 -0.29 6.78 -50.83
C VAL A 221 -1.27 7.70 -50.13
N ASP A 222 -2.01 7.18 -49.16
CA ASP A 222 -3.02 7.94 -48.40
C ASP A 222 -4.02 8.68 -49.32
N GLY A 223 -4.47 8.00 -50.38
CA GLY A 223 -5.40 8.53 -51.38
C GLY A 223 -4.81 9.48 -52.43
N ARG A 224 -3.51 9.77 -52.39
CA ARG A 224 -2.84 10.65 -53.37
C ARG A 224 -1.94 9.86 -54.31
N GLU A 225 -2.04 10.12 -55.61
CA GLU A 225 -1.17 9.47 -56.60
C GLU A 225 0.28 9.95 -56.45
N VAL A 226 1.22 9.01 -56.38
CA VAL A 226 2.66 9.29 -56.24
C VAL A 226 3.37 8.85 -57.51
N THR A 227 3.80 9.84 -58.30
CA THR A 227 4.53 9.63 -59.57
C THR A 227 6.05 9.72 -59.42
N SER A 228 6.56 10.11 -58.26
CA SER A 228 7.99 10.30 -57.97
C SER A 228 8.78 9.01 -57.72
N ILE A 229 8.12 7.85 -57.64
CA ILE A 229 8.76 6.56 -57.39
C ILE A 229 9.18 5.93 -58.72
N ASP A 230 10.49 5.69 -58.88
CA ASP A 230 11.06 5.10 -60.10
C ASP A 230 10.47 3.73 -60.46
N LYS A 231 10.24 3.49 -61.76
CA LYS A 231 9.70 2.24 -62.30
C LYS A 231 10.74 1.12 -62.45
N ASN A 232 11.73 1.01 -61.56
CA ASN A 232 12.81 0.03 -61.72
C ASN A 232 12.43 -1.33 -61.13
N ASP A 233 12.60 -1.49 -59.82
CA ASP A 233 12.41 -2.74 -59.10
C ASP A 233 11.11 -2.68 -58.26
N PRO A 234 10.14 -3.61 -58.45
CA PRO A 234 8.90 -3.73 -57.69
C PRO A 234 9.06 -3.69 -56.18
N LYS A 235 10.07 -4.37 -55.63
CA LYS A 235 10.33 -4.39 -54.18
C LYS A 235 10.75 -3.02 -53.69
N VAL A 236 11.66 -2.38 -54.41
CA VAL A 236 12.09 -1.01 -54.11
C VAL A 236 10.91 -0.04 -54.18
N ARG A 237 10.00 -0.21 -55.14
CA ARG A 237 8.78 0.60 -55.24
C ARG A 237 7.86 0.44 -54.03
N VAL A 238 7.62 -0.79 -53.58
CA VAL A 238 6.81 -1.05 -52.37
C VAL A 238 7.48 -0.44 -51.14
N VAL A 239 8.80 -0.59 -50.99
CA VAL A 239 9.56 -0.05 -49.85
C VAL A 239 9.52 1.49 -49.83
N LYS A 240 9.75 2.16 -50.97
CA LYS A 240 9.64 3.63 -51.07
C LYS A 240 8.20 4.12 -50.81
N GLY A 241 7.20 3.40 -51.31
CA GLY A 241 5.79 3.71 -51.03
C GLY A 241 5.45 3.59 -49.54
N LEU A 242 5.95 2.54 -48.88
CA LEU A 242 5.81 2.34 -47.44
C LEU A 242 6.50 3.43 -46.63
N GLU A 243 7.67 3.90 -47.06
CA GLU A 243 8.38 5.01 -46.41
C GLU A 243 7.54 6.28 -46.37
N ILE A 244 6.97 6.68 -47.53
CA ILE A 244 6.10 7.86 -47.61
C ILE A 244 4.83 7.65 -46.78
N LEU A 245 4.23 6.46 -46.84
CA LEU A 245 3.05 6.14 -46.05
C LEU A 245 3.32 6.26 -44.55
N VAL A 246 4.42 5.69 -44.07
CA VAL A 246 4.80 5.74 -42.65
C VAL A 246 5.03 7.18 -42.21
N GLN A 247 5.64 8.04 -43.04
CA GLN A 247 5.82 9.45 -42.73
C GLN A 247 4.49 10.21 -42.60
N ASN A 248 3.52 9.91 -43.46
CA ASN A 248 2.20 10.53 -43.43
C ASN A 248 1.37 10.07 -42.21
N VAL A 249 1.31 8.75 -41.98
CA VAL A 249 0.50 8.13 -40.93
C VAL A 249 1.08 8.42 -39.54
N TYR A 250 2.41 8.35 -39.39
CA TYR A 250 3.09 8.61 -38.12
C TYR A 250 3.72 10.01 -38.10
N SER A 251 2.91 11.02 -38.35
CA SER A 251 3.32 12.43 -38.43
C SER A 251 3.98 12.96 -37.14
N LYS A 252 3.66 12.39 -35.97
CA LYS A 252 4.25 12.73 -34.67
C LYS A 252 5.42 11.81 -34.26
N SER A 253 5.89 10.93 -35.15
CA SER A 253 7.07 10.09 -34.87
C SER A 253 8.35 10.92 -34.67
N SER A 254 8.46 12.06 -35.34
CA SER A 254 9.59 12.99 -35.25
C SER A 254 9.68 13.77 -33.94
N TYR A 255 8.65 13.73 -33.10
CA TYR A 255 8.63 14.43 -31.81
C TYR A 255 9.64 13.83 -30.82
N VAL A 256 10.04 12.57 -31.03
CA VAL A 256 11.15 11.93 -30.34
C VAL A 256 12.43 12.26 -31.10
N THR A 257 13.23 13.17 -30.54
CA THR A 257 14.54 13.53 -31.07
C THR A 257 15.65 12.61 -30.54
N ASN A 258 15.50 12.04 -29.35
CA ASN A 258 16.44 11.10 -28.75
C ASN A 258 15.72 9.81 -28.33
N LYS A 259 16.21 8.66 -28.81
CA LYS A 259 15.62 7.35 -28.55
C LYS A 259 16.30 6.68 -27.35
N TYR A 260 15.52 5.97 -26.56
CA TYR A 260 16.03 5.12 -25.48
C TYR A 260 15.91 3.66 -25.92
N GLU A 261 17.02 2.91 -25.86
CA GLU A 261 17.13 1.56 -26.42
C GLU A 261 17.27 0.48 -25.35
N SER A 262 17.82 0.82 -24.19
CA SER A 262 18.14 -0.15 -23.14
C SER A 262 17.59 0.20 -21.76
N GLU A 263 17.50 -0.81 -20.90
CA GLU A 263 17.16 -0.63 -19.48
C GLU A 263 18.21 0.22 -18.75
N ALA A 264 19.47 0.13 -19.16
CA ALA A 264 20.56 0.93 -18.61
C ALA A 264 20.38 2.43 -18.87
N ASP A 265 19.79 2.80 -20.01
CA ASP A 265 19.50 4.21 -20.34
C ASP A 265 18.45 4.79 -19.37
N ILE A 266 17.41 4.01 -19.06
CA ILE A 266 16.35 4.39 -18.13
C ILE A 266 16.89 4.49 -16.70
N LEU A 267 17.67 3.50 -16.27
CA LEU A 267 18.31 3.52 -14.94
C LEU A 267 19.24 4.72 -14.78
N ARG A 268 19.96 5.07 -15.85
CA ARG A 268 20.84 6.24 -15.86
C ARG A 268 20.05 7.55 -15.69
N ILE A 269 18.89 7.70 -16.33
CA ILE A 269 18.01 8.87 -16.12
C ILE A 269 17.60 8.95 -14.65
N LEU A 270 17.17 7.84 -14.04
CA LEU A 270 16.66 7.81 -12.67
C LEU A 270 17.74 8.01 -11.59
N ARG A 271 19.00 7.67 -11.89
CA ARG A 271 20.14 7.84 -10.97
C ARG A 271 20.91 9.14 -11.15
N SER A 272 20.67 9.88 -12.23
CA SER A 272 21.45 11.10 -12.49
C SER A 272 20.94 12.22 -11.59
N ASP A 273 21.73 12.58 -10.57
CA ASP A 273 21.53 13.83 -9.80
C ASP A 273 21.73 15.09 -10.69
N ASP A 274 22.46 14.94 -11.80
CA ASP A 274 22.69 16.00 -12.80
C ASP A 274 21.69 15.92 -13.96
N LEU A 275 20.54 16.57 -13.78
CA LEU A 275 19.56 16.90 -14.83
C LEU A 275 20.20 17.59 -16.07
N GLU A 276 21.37 18.23 -15.89
CA GLU A 276 22.11 18.96 -16.92
C GLU A 276 22.64 18.07 -18.06
N LYS A 277 23.07 16.83 -17.80
CA LYS A 277 23.63 15.94 -18.85
C LYS A 277 22.57 15.36 -19.78
N PHE A 278 21.30 15.40 -19.42
CA PHE A 278 20.18 14.89 -20.23
C PHE A 278 19.29 16.01 -20.80
N GLY A 279 19.69 17.27 -20.63
CA GLY A 279 18.97 18.42 -21.21
C GLY A 279 17.65 18.74 -20.53
N VAL A 280 17.44 18.28 -19.29
CA VAL A 280 16.12 18.34 -18.66
C VAL A 280 15.75 19.74 -18.15
N GLU A 281 16.72 20.64 -17.94
CA GLU A 281 16.43 22.06 -17.64
C GLU A 281 16.65 23.03 -18.82
N LYS A 282 17.36 22.67 -19.90
CA LYS A 282 17.65 23.60 -21.03
C LYS A 282 17.76 23.00 -22.43
N GLY A 283 17.50 21.70 -22.62
CA GLY A 283 17.64 21.03 -23.91
C GLY A 283 16.31 20.91 -24.66
N GLU A 284 16.31 21.18 -25.96
CA GLU A 284 15.18 20.93 -26.87
C GLU A 284 14.84 19.43 -27.03
N THR A 285 15.63 18.54 -26.41
CA THR A 285 15.56 17.09 -26.56
C THR A 285 14.21 16.55 -26.09
N ASN A 286 13.50 15.85 -26.98
CA ASN A 286 12.20 15.20 -26.73
C ASN A 286 11.10 16.13 -26.20
N LYS A 287 11.26 17.45 -26.25
CA LYS A 287 10.31 18.42 -25.66
C LYS A 287 8.87 18.24 -26.15
N LEU A 288 8.69 18.03 -27.45
CA LEU A 288 7.38 17.79 -28.05
C LEU A 288 6.77 16.46 -27.59
N ALA A 289 7.56 15.39 -27.55
CA ALA A 289 7.09 14.09 -27.07
C ALA A 289 6.72 14.13 -25.58
N MET A 290 7.50 14.82 -24.76
CA MET A 290 7.23 15.02 -23.34
C MET A 290 5.94 15.82 -23.11
N SER A 291 5.68 16.85 -23.93
CA SER A 291 4.41 17.59 -23.87
C SER A 291 3.21 16.70 -24.16
N GLU A 292 3.27 15.90 -25.23
CA GLU A 292 2.17 15.00 -25.58
C GLU A 292 1.89 13.95 -24.50
N VAL A 293 2.94 13.38 -23.89
CA VAL A 293 2.79 12.44 -22.76
C VAL A 293 2.17 13.14 -21.56
N ARG A 294 2.64 14.34 -21.22
CA ARG A 294 2.08 15.14 -20.13
C ARG A 294 0.61 15.45 -20.36
N ASP A 295 0.27 16.00 -21.52
CA ASP A 295 -1.09 16.40 -21.87
C ASP A 295 -2.04 15.20 -21.83
N TYR A 296 -1.58 14.03 -22.31
CA TYR A 296 -2.34 12.79 -22.23
C TYR A 296 -2.65 12.37 -20.79
N ILE A 297 -1.67 12.45 -19.89
CA ILE A 297 -1.84 12.11 -18.47
C ILE A 297 -2.77 13.13 -17.81
N SER A 298 -2.55 14.44 -18.04
CA SER A 298 -3.37 15.53 -17.49
C SER A 298 -4.84 15.43 -17.91
N ILE A 299 -5.14 15.21 -19.19
CA ILE A 299 -6.52 15.07 -19.69
C ILE A 299 -7.24 13.87 -19.05
N ARG A 300 -6.50 12.79 -18.75
CA ARG A 300 -7.08 11.61 -18.08
C ARG A 300 -7.27 11.85 -16.58
N ASP A 301 -6.34 12.55 -15.94
CA ASP A 301 -6.48 12.96 -14.54
C ASP A 301 -7.71 13.86 -14.33
N GLU A 302 -7.90 14.87 -15.20
CA GLU A 302 -9.10 15.74 -15.20
C GLU A 302 -10.41 14.95 -15.33
N LYS A 303 -10.38 13.81 -16.04
CA LYS A 303 -11.52 12.90 -16.23
C LYS A 303 -11.62 11.83 -15.13
N ASN A 304 -10.81 11.92 -14.06
CA ASN A 304 -10.71 10.91 -13.00
C ASN A 304 -10.48 9.48 -13.53
N THR A 305 -9.77 9.35 -14.65
CA THR A 305 -9.48 8.07 -15.30
C THR A 305 -8.05 7.67 -15.01
N THR A 306 -7.85 6.48 -14.43
CA THR A 306 -6.51 5.97 -14.14
C THR A 306 -5.68 5.76 -15.40
N VAL A 307 -4.40 6.14 -15.35
CA VAL A 307 -3.45 5.94 -16.44
C VAL A 307 -2.56 4.75 -16.13
N VAL A 308 -2.76 3.66 -16.85
CA VAL A 308 -1.96 2.44 -16.73
C VAL A 308 -0.84 2.45 -17.77
N LEU A 309 0.37 2.03 -17.40
CA LEU A 309 1.53 2.02 -18.31
C LEU A 309 1.25 1.26 -19.62
N LYS A 310 0.56 0.12 -19.55
CA LYS A 310 0.17 -0.68 -20.71
C LYS A 310 -0.69 0.11 -21.70
N ASP A 311 -1.66 0.85 -21.21
CA ASP A 311 -2.58 1.64 -22.05
C ASP A 311 -1.87 2.85 -22.65
N LEU A 312 -1.01 3.50 -21.85
CA LEU A 312 -0.19 4.62 -22.31
C LEU A 312 0.78 4.17 -23.41
N LYS A 313 1.50 3.06 -23.21
CA LYS A 313 2.35 2.47 -24.26
C LYS A 313 1.54 2.12 -25.50
N GLY A 314 0.36 1.52 -25.32
CA GLY A 314 -0.54 1.19 -26.43
C GLY A 314 -1.02 2.41 -27.23
N HIS A 315 -1.24 3.55 -26.56
CA HIS A 315 -1.64 4.80 -27.21
C HIS A 315 -0.50 5.39 -28.06
N PHE A 316 0.68 5.58 -27.47
CA PHE A 316 1.83 6.20 -28.14
C PHE A 316 2.56 5.28 -29.13
N ARG A 317 2.23 3.99 -29.14
CA ARG A 317 2.71 3.03 -30.15
C ARG A 317 1.91 3.08 -31.45
N ARG A 318 0.66 3.55 -31.40
CA ARG A 318 -0.23 3.67 -32.57
C ARG A 318 -0.04 4.99 -33.30
N LYS A 319 -0.66 5.12 -34.47
CA LYS A 319 -0.77 6.40 -35.19
C LYS A 319 -1.46 7.46 -34.31
N PRO A 320 -1.00 8.73 -34.32
CA PRO A 320 0.03 9.30 -35.20
C PRO A 320 1.49 9.24 -34.67
N TYR A 321 1.75 8.55 -33.56
CA TYR A 321 3.05 8.61 -32.85
C TYR A 321 4.04 7.53 -33.29
N GLY A 322 3.68 6.25 -33.14
CA GLY A 322 4.53 5.14 -33.57
C GLY A 322 5.85 4.99 -32.80
N TRP A 323 5.89 5.39 -31.52
CA TRP A 323 7.09 5.35 -30.69
C TRP A 323 7.39 3.96 -30.12
N LYS A 324 8.66 3.68 -29.83
CA LYS A 324 9.10 2.40 -29.25
C LYS A 324 8.80 2.33 -27.74
N ASP A 325 8.47 1.15 -27.23
CA ASP A 325 8.15 0.92 -25.80
C ASP A 325 9.24 1.46 -24.86
N MET A 326 10.52 1.20 -25.15
CA MET A 326 11.64 1.68 -24.32
C MET A 326 11.75 3.20 -24.34
N THR A 327 11.46 3.82 -25.48
CA THR A 327 11.47 5.28 -25.59
C THR A 327 10.34 5.89 -24.76
N ILE A 328 9.14 5.33 -24.83
CA ILE A 328 8.00 5.76 -24.00
C ILE A 328 8.34 5.62 -22.51
N SER A 329 8.97 4.51 -22.10
CA SER A 329 9.44 4.32 -20.72
C SER A 329 10.48 5.35 -20.30
N GLY A 330 11.42 5.72 -21.18
CA GLY A 330 12.41 6.78 -20.92
C GLY A 330 11.76 8.15 -20.72
N LEU A 331 10.76 8.51 -21.54
CA LEU A 331 10.01 9.75 -21.38
C LEU A 331 9.29 9.81 -20.01
N ILE A 332 8.65 8.72 -19.59
CA ILE A 332 8.01 8.64 -18.27
C ILE A 332 9.04 8.75 -17.14
N ALA A 333 10.18 8.07 -17.27
CA ALA A 333 11.26 8.19 -16.29
C ALA A 333 11.74 9.64 -16.17
N THR A 334 11.87 10.36 -17.28
CA THR A 334 12.20 11.79 -17.26
C THR A 334 11.12 12.62 -16.56
N LEU A 335 9.82 12.39 -16.86
CA LEU A 335 8.73 13.10 -16.17
C LEU A 335 8.72 12.84 -14.65
N PHE A 336 9.11 11.63 -14.24
CA PHE A 336 9.21 11.27 -12.81
C PHE A 336 10.36 12.02 -12.13
N VAL A 337 11.54 12.09 -12.76
CA VAL A 337 12.70 12.81 -12.21
C VAL A 337 12.45 14.33 -12.13
N VAL A 338 11.67 14.90 -13.05
CA VAL A 338 11.25 16.34 -13.01
C VAL A 338 10.11 16.58 -12.01
N GLU A 339 9.70 15.56 -11.26
CA GLU A 339 8.65 15.65 -10.25
C GLU A 339 7.28 16.06 -10.82
N GLU A 340 7.00 15.77 -12.11
CA GLU A 340 5.69 16.05 -12.72
C GLU A 340 4.71 14.87 -12.60
N VAL A 341 5.21 13.66 -12.41
CA VAL A 341 4.40 12.45 -12.24
C VAL A 341 4.85 11.62 -11.05
N LYS A 342 3.92 10.90 -10.44
CA LYS A 342 4.17 9.84 -9.45
C LYS A 342 3.90 8.49 -10.08
N LEU A 343 4.65 7.48 -9.65
CA LEU A 343 4.50 6.10 -10.09
C LEU A 343 4.03 5.24 -8.93
N ARG A 344 2.92 4.53 -9.12
CA ARG A 344 2.34 3.64 -8.12
C ARG A 344 2.26 2.23 -8.66
N TYR A 345 2.88 1.30 -7.96
CA TYR A 345 2.74 -0.13 -8.24
C TYR A 345 1.83 -0.75 -7.19
N GLN A 346 0.69 -1.28 -7.62
CA GLN A 346 -0.37 -1.78 -6.72
C GLN A 346 -0.83 -0.71 -5.71
N LYS A 347 -0.40 -0.78 -4.44
CA LYS A 347 -0.77 0.15 -3.36
C LYS A 347 0.40 1.01 -2.87
N THR A 348 1.58 0.87 -3.46
CA THR A 348 2.81 1.52 -2.97
C THR A 348 3.35 2.47 -4.01
N TYR A 349 3.69 3.70 -3.59
CA TYR A 349 4.41 4.65 -4.42
C TYR A 349 5.87 4.24 -4.52
N LEU A 350 6.40 4.31 -5.74
CA LEU A 350 7.77 3.93 -6.02
C LEU A 350 8.70 5.12 -5.83
N SER A 351 9.81 4.88 -5.14
CA SER A 351 10.89 5.86 -4.94
C SER A 351 12.26 5.32 -5.35
N ASP A 352 12.44 4.00 -5.39
CA ASP A 352 13.72 3.37 -5.72
C ASP A 352 13.97 3.34 -7.26
N PRO A 353 15.09 3.90 -7.75
CA PRO A 353 15.43 3.91 -9.18
C PRO A 353 15.50 2.52 -9.84
N GLU A 354 15.97 1.50 -9.12
CA GLU A 354 16.13 0.14 -9.67
C GLU A 354 14.78 -0.55 -9.85
N GLU A 355 13.91 -0.43 -8.84
CA GLU A 355 12.53 -0.89 -8.92
C GLU A 355 11.75 -0.17 -10.02
N ILE A 356 11.83 1.16 -10.10
CA ILE A 356 11.14 1.95 -11.13
C ILE A 356 11.58 1.51 -12.53
N THR A 357 12.89 1.35 -12.75
CA THR A 357 13.45 0.87 -14.02
C THR A 357 12.84 -0.47 -14.41
N LYS A 358 12.85 -1.43 -13.47
CA LYS A 358 12.33 -2.78 -13.66
C LYS A 358 10.84 -2.77 -14.02
N TYR A 359 10.05 -1.94 -13.36
CA TYR A 359 8.60 -1.86 -13.60
C TYR A 359 8.25 -1.14 -14.91
N LEU A 360 9.05 -0.15 -15.32
CA LEU A 360 8.86 0.57 -16.58
C LEU A 360 9.26 -0.26 -17.81
N THR A 361 10.24 -1.15 -17.71
CA THR A 361 10.75 -1.93 -18.86
C THR A 361 10.02 -3.23 -19.09
N ARG A 362 9.59 -3.94 -18.03
CA ARG A 362 9.00 -5.27 -18.14
C ARG A 362 7.55 -5.23 -18.61
N ARG A 363 7.19 -6.17 -19.49
CA ARG A 363 5.81 -6.31 -20.00
C ARG A 363 4.84 -6.82 -18.94
N GLU A 364 5.30 -7.69 -18.05
CA GLU A 364 4.51 -8.34 -16.99
C GLU A 364 4.03 -7.38 -15.90
N THR A 365 4.66 -6.21 -15.80
CA THR A 365 4.39 -5.20 -14.78
C THR A 365 3.63 -4.00 -15.34
N ALA A 366 3.54 -3.90 -16.67
CA ALA A 366 2.96 -2.75 -17.36
C ALA A 366 1.45 -2.59 -17.12
N ASP A 367 0.73 -3.66 -16.81
CA ASP A 367 -0.70 -3.64 -16.47
C ASP A 367 -0.97 -3.24 -15.01
N LYS A 368 0.05 -3.25 -14.15
CA LYS A 368 -0.05 -2.98 -12.70
C LYS A 368 0.56 -1.65 -12.29
N LEU A 369 1.35 -1.03 -13.17
CA LEU A 369 1.95 0.28 -12.92
C LEU A 369 1.00 1.40 -13.32
N ILE A 370 0.64 2.21 -12.34
CA ILE A 370 -0.23 3.38 -12.50
C ILE A 370 0.63 4.64 -12.47
N ILE A 371 0.33 5.56 -13.37
CA ILE A 371 1.00 6.84 -13.54
C ILE A 371 -0.02 7.92 -13.15
N GLU A 372 0.35 8.77 -12.20
CA GLU A 372 -0.50 9.83 -11.67
C GLU A 372 0.20 11.17 -11.83
N THR A 373 -0.54 12.22 -12.15
CA THR A 373 0.04 13.57 -12.16
C THR A 373 0.42 13.96 -10.74
N ARG A 374 1.64 14.46 -10.55
CA ARG A 374 2.03 15.07 -9.29
C ARG A 374 1.46 16.49 -9.27
N LYS A 375 0.37 16.68 -8.53
CA LYS A 375 -0.07 18.03 -8.17
C LYS A 375 1.02 18.59 -7.26
N LYS A 376 1.71 19.64 -7.71
CA LYS A 376 2.67 20.32 -6.85
C LYS A 376 1.92 20.81 -5.64
N THR A 377 2.30 20.30 -4.47
CA THR A 377 1.89 20.86 -3.19
C THR A 377 2.22 22.35 -3.22
N GLY A 378 1.18 23.18 -3.06
CA GLY A 378 1.33 24.63 -3.15
C GLY A 378 2.45 25.13 -2.23
N THR A 379 3.19 26.15 -2.66
CA THR A 379 4.23 26.78 -1.82
C THR A 379 3.68 27.21 -0.44
N GLU A 380 2.39 27.56 -0.40
CA GLU A 380 1.64 27.85 0.82
C GLU A 380 1.56 26.64 1.76
N ILE A 381 1.25 25.44 1.27
CA ILE A 381 1.18 24.21 2.08
C ILE A 381 2.56 23.86 2.65
N ILE A 382 3.61 23.92 1.83
CA ILE A 382 5.00 23.68 2.29
C ILE A 382 5.38 24.68 3.39
N SER A 383 5.03 25.95 3.23
CA SER A 383 5.29 26.97 4.24
C SER A 383 4.50 26.73 5.54
N SER A 384 3.26 26.27 5.44
CA SER A 384 2.40 25.92 6.57
C SER A 384 2.98 24.74 7.35
N VAL A 385 3.36 23.65 6.69
CA VAL A 385 4.00 22.50 7.34
C VAL A 385 5.32 22.90 8.00
N LYS A 386 6.15 23.71 7.35
CA LYS A 386 7.38 24.24 7.96
C LYS A 386 7.10 25.06 9.22
N SER A 387 6.02 25.84 9.24
CA SER A 387 5.60 26.57 10.45
C SER A 387 5.21 25.60 11.56
N VAL A 388 4.46 24.53 11.27
CA VAL A 388 4.11 23.49 12.24
C VAL A 388 5.37 22.84 12.84
N MET A 389 6.33 22.46 11.99
CA MET A 389 7.58 21.84 12.45
C MET A 389 8.42 22.75 13.35
N ARG A 390 8.30 24.07 13.16
CA ARG A 390 8.96 25.07 14.00
C ARG A 390 8.18 25.35 15.28
N ASP A 391 6.88 25.61 15.16
CA ASP A 391 6.03 26.09 16.25
C ASP A 391 5.72 24.97 17.27
N VAL A 392 5.72 23.70 16.85
CA VAL A 392 5.39 22.54 17.70
C VAL A 392 6.60 21.72 18.10
N PHE A 393 7.62 21.60 17.24
CA PHE A 393 8.77 20.73 17.47
C PHE A 393 10.11 21.46 17.59
N ASP A 394 10.10 22.80 17.60
CA ASP A 394 11.29 23.67 17.67
C ASP A 394 12.39 23.31 16.66
N LYS A 395 12.01 22.82 15.47
CA LYS A 395 12.98 22.45 14.41
C LYS A 395 13.27 23.63 13.47
N THR A 396 14.56 23.86 13.24
CA THR A 396 15.05 24.94 12.37
C THR A 396 15.64 24.45 11.06
N ASP A 397 16.23 23.25 11.04
CA ASP A 397 16.79 22.61 9.84
C ASP A 397 15.72 21.75 9.15
N ILE A 398 14.84 22.40 8.37
CA ILE A 398 13.69 21.75 7.73
C ILE A 398 13.93 21.64 6.20
N PRO A 399 13.87 20.44 5.61
CA PRO A 399 14.06 20.23 4.18
C PRO A 399 13.15 21.08 3.28
N GLU A 400 13.63 21.41 2.08
CA GLU A 400 12.84 22.15 1.08
C GLU A 400 12.10 21.25 0.09
N LYS A 401 12.66 20.08 -0.23
CA LYS A 401 12.04 19.14 -1.16
C LYS A 401 10.87 18.43 -0.49
N GLU A 402 9.78 18.31 -1.23
CA GLU A 402 8.51 17.74 -0.73
C GLU A 402 8.68 16.33 -0.15
N THR A 403 9.38 15.44 -0.86
CA THR A 403 9.61 14.05 -0.41
C THR A 403 10.44 14.00 0.87
N GLU A 404 11.47 14.85 0.98
CA GLU A 404 12.31 14.94 2.17
C GLU A 404 11.53 15.53 3.35
N LEU A 405 10.71 16.55 3.09
CA LEU A 405 9.82 17.17 4.09
C LEU A 405 8.78 16.18 4.62
N TYR A 406 8.21 15.34 3.76
CA TYR A 406 7.30 14.26 4.15
C TYR A 406 7.97 13.29 5.13
N ILE A 407 9.12 12.72 4.76
CA ILE A 407 9.85 11.74 5.59
C ILE A 407 10.22 12.37 6.94
N PHE A 408 10.72 13.62 6.91
CA PHE A 408 11.10 14.36 8.11
C PHE A 408 9.90 14.60 9.05
N SER A 409 8.79 15.11 8.50
CA SER A 409 7.57 15.41 9.26
C SER A 409 6.92 14.15 9.83
N GLN A 410 6.87 13.08 9.05
CA GLN A 410 6.35 11.78 9.48
C GLN A 410 7.18 11.20 10.63
N GLY A 411 8.51 11.31 10.55
CA GLY A 411 9.42 10.89 11.62
C GLY A 411 9.14 11.62 12.94
N LEU A 412 9.04 12.96 12.90
CA LEU A 412 8.76 13.78 14.09
C LEU A 412 7.41 13.45 14.74
N LEU A 413 6.35 13.35 13.94
CA LEU A 413 5.02 13.00 14.45
C LEU A 413 4.99 11.59 15.05
N ASN A 414 5.76 10.65 14.49
CA ASN A 414 5.86 9.29 15.02
C ASN A 414 6.65 9.24 16.34
N ASP A 415 7.75 9.98 16.44
CA ASP A 415 8.52 10.11 17.68
C ASP A 415 7.68 10.73 18.81
N GLU A 416 6.90 11.76 18.47
CA GLU A 416 5.97 12.40 19.40
C GLU A 416 4.87 11.43 19.84
N LEU A 417 4.26 10.69 18.89
CA LEU A 417 3.26 9.68 19.20
C LEU A 417 3.80 8.64 20.18
N GLN A 418 5.01 8.13 19.96
CA GLN A 418 5.63 7.17 20.87
C GLN A 418 5.84 7.75 22.27
N ARG A 419 6.28 9.02 22.38
CA ARG A 419 6.46 9.69 23.67
C ARG A 419 5.14 9.83 24.43
N ILE A 420 4.08 10.24 23.74
CA ILE A 420 2.75 10.42 24.35
C ILE A 420 2.11 9.07 24.71
N GLU A 421 2.29 8.03 23.89
CA GLU A 421 1.79 6.69 24.22
C GLU A 421 2.44 6.14 25.49
N GLN A 422 3.74 6.38 25.72
CA GLN A 422 4.40 6.03 26.99
C GLN A 422 3.78 6.76 28.19
N ILE A 423 3.36 8.01 28.03
CA ILE A 423 2.64 8.76 29.06
C ILE A 423 1.24 8.18 29.26
N SER A 424 0.54 7.83 28.18
CA SER A 424 -0.80 7.23 28.23
C SER A 424 -0.82 5.94 29.06
N VAL A 425 0.24 5.13 29.01
CA VAL A 425 0.36 3.90 29.81
C VAL A 425 0.37 4.21 31.32
N LYS A 426 0.97 5.32 31.75
CA LYS A 426 1.03 5.71 33.18
C LYS A 426 -0.35 5.99 33.79
N TYR A 427 -1.36 6.26 32.97
CA TYR A 427 -2.75 6.43 33.42
C TYR A 427 -3.48 5.10 33.67
N SER A 428 -2.89 3.96 33.32
CA SER A 428 -3.49 2.64 33.54
C SER A 428 -3.24 2.07 34.95
N ASP A 429 -2.36 2.71 35.74
CA ASP A 429 -1.98 2.28 37.11
C ASP A 429 -3.07 2.53 38.18
N GLY A 430 -4.31 2.87 37.78
CA GLY A 430 -5.43 3.09 38.70
C GLY A 430 -5.42 4.43 39.46
N MET A 431 -4.34 5.21 39.36
CA MET A 431 -4.25 6.56 39.93
C MET A 431 -4.87 7.62 38.99
N ARG A 432 -5.60 8.58 39.57
CA ARG A 432 -6.19 9.70 38.83
C ARG A 432 -5.18 10.84 38.67
N TYR A 433 -4.34 10.76 37.64
CA TYR A 433 -3.51 11.89 37.22
C TYR A 433 -4.34 12.90 36.39
N PRO A 434 -4.01 14.20 36.44
CA PRO A 434 -4.66 15.24 35.63
C PRO A 434 -4.30 15.11 34.14
N GLY A 435 -5.14 15.66 33.25
CA GLY A 435 -4.84 15.80 31.81
C GLY A 435 -5.03 14.56 30.92
N LYS A 436 -5.69 13.49 31.42
CA LYS A 436 -5.86 12.23 30.68
C LYS A 436 -6.58 12.41 29.33
N GLU A 437 -7.70 13.14 29.33
CA GLU A 437 -8.51 13.33 28.11
C GLU A 437 -7.74 14.11 27.02
N GLY A 438 -6.94 15.10 27.42
CA GLY A 438 -6.08 15.84 26.49
C GLY A 438 -5.05 14.94 25.80
N ILE A 439 -4.43 14.02 26.56
CA ILE A 439 -3.49 13.03 26.03
C ILE A 439 -4.18 12.07 25.04
N GLU A 440 -5.34 11.52 25.39
CA GLU A 440 -6.08 10.59 24.53
C GLU A 440 -6.51 11.23 23.20
N ASN A 441 -6.99 12.47 23.25
CA ASN A 441 -7.36 13.25 22.07
C ASN A 441 -6.14 13.54 21.17
N TYR A 442 -5.01 13.92 21.77
CA TYR A 442 -3.78 14.19 21.01
C TYR A 442 -3.19 12.93 20.35
N VAL A 443 -3.23 11.78 21.04
CA VAL A 443 -2.86 10.48 20.44
C VAL A 443 -3.74 10.16 19.23
N SER A 444 -5.05 10.40 19.33
CA SER A 444 -5.98 10.17 18.23
C SER A 444 -5.68 11.06 17.02
N LEU A 445 -5.39 12.34 17.27
CA LEU A 445 -4.97 13.29 16.24
C LEU A 445 -3.69 12.82 15.52
N LEU A 446 -2.64 12.48 16.27
CA LEU A 446 -1.37 12.02 15.69
C LEU A 446 -1.55 10.75 14.85
N LYS A 447 -2.32 9.77 15.34
CA LYS A 447 -2.64 8.53 14.59
C LYS A 447 -3.41 8.81 13.32
N ARG A 448 -4.36 9.76 13.35
CA ARG A 448 -5.11 10.18 12.16
C ARG A 448 -4.20 10.76 11.08
N LEU A 449 -3.26 11.63 11.47
CA LEU A 449 -2.30 12.24 10.54
C LEU A 449 -1.34 11.20 9.95
N LEU A 450 -0.80 10.30 10.78
CA LEU A 450 0.16 9.27 10.35
C LEU A 450 -0.45 8.17 9.47
N ASN A 451 -1.78 8.06 9.39
CA ASN A 451 -2.45 7.07 8.55
C ASN A 451 -2.46 7.46 7.05
N VAL A 452 -2.12 8.70 6.71
CA VAL A 452 -2.05 9.17 5.33
C VAL A 452 -0.69 8.79 4.73
N THR A 453 -0.70 7.96 3.68
CA THR A 453 0.53 7.41 3.07
C THR A 453 1.01 8.14 1.82
N ASP A 454 0.16 8.92 1.15
CA ASP A 454 0.59 9.75 0.03
C ASP A 454 1.32 11.01 0.55
N PRO A 455 2.54 11.31 0.05
CA PRO A 455 3.31 12.45 0.54
C PRO A 455 2.60 13.81 0.41
N SER A 456 1.90 14.06 -0.69
CA SER A 456 1.26 15.36 -0.93
C SER A 456 0.01 15.50 -0.08
N SER A 457 -0.84 14.47 -0.05
CA SER A 457 -2.03 14.46 0.81
C SER A 457 -1.67 14.51 2.30
N PHE A 458 -0.56 13.89 2.71
CA PHE A 458 -0.08 13.99 4.09
C PHE A 458 0.29 15.44 4.44
N LEU A 459 1.08 16.11 3.60
CA LEU A 459 1.48 17.50 3.84
C LEU A 459 0.28 18.44 3.84
N GLU A 460 -0.68 18.24 2.95
CA GLU A 460 -1.97 18.94 2.95
C GLU A 460 -2.72 18.72 4.27
N THR A 461 -2.89 17.47 4.70
CA THR A 461 -3.60 17.13 5.94
C THR A 461 -2.92 17.75 7.17
N VAL A 462 -1.59 17.74 7.22
CA VAL A 462 -0.81 18.38 8.31
C VAL A 462 -0.97 19.90 8.28
N ALA A 463 -0.96 20.52 7.09
CA ALA A 463 -1.17 21.95 6.95
C ALA A 463 -2.60 22.38 7.36
N GLU A 464 -3.62 21.60 7.01
CA GLU A 464 -5.01 21.82 7.42
C GLU A 464 -5.20 21.64 8.94
N ALA A 465 -4.53 20.64 9.53
CA ALA A 465 -4.58 20.37 10.96
C ALA A 465 -3.66 21.28 11.80
N ARG A 466 -3.02 22.31 11.21
CA ARG A 466 -2.04 23.18 11.90
C ARG A 466 -2.56 23.73 13.22
N ASP A 467 -3.69 24.42 13.19
CA ASP A 467 -4.20 25.14 14.37
C ASP A 467 -4.69 24.15 15.44
N GLU A 468 -5.25 23.02 15.03
CA GLU A 468 -5.63 21.91 15.91
C GLU A 468 -4.39 21.30 16.59
N LEU A 469 -3.33 21.04 15.82
CA LEU A 469 -2.09 20.43 16.31
C LEU A 469 -1.35 21.36 17.27
N VAL A 470 -1.20 22.65 16.92
CA VAL A 470 -0.60 23.67 17.80
C VAL A 470 -1.43 23.81 19.08
N GLY A 471 -2.75 23.94 18.97
CA GLY A 471 -3.64 24.14 20.12
C GLY A 471 -3.69 22.94 21.05
N MET A 472 -3.68 21.70 20.52
CA MET A 472 -3.61 20.50 21.35
C MET A 472 -2.23 20.32 21.97
N HIS A 473 -1.16 20.59 21.23
CA HIS A 473 0.20 20.48 21.76
C HIS A 473 0.42 21.39 22.97
N GLN A 474 -0.01 22.66 22.90
CA GLN A 474 0.08 23.61 24.02
C GLN A 474 -0.68 23.14 25.27
N LYS A 475 -1.81 22.44 25.11
CA LYS A 475 -2.56 21.86 26.23
C LYS A 475 -1.88 20.64 26.83
N VAL A 476 -1.17 19.88 26.01
CA VAL A 476 -0.52 18.63 26.41
C VAL A 476 0.90 18.86 26.95
N GLU A 477 1.57 19.96 26.58
CA GLU A 477 2.91 20.33 27.03
C GLU A 477 3.07 20.38 28.56
N PRO A 478 2.15 20.98 29.35
CA PRO A 478 2.21 20.91 30.82
C PRO A 478 2.11 19.47 31.35
N VAL A 479 1.31 18.63 30.71
CA VAL A 479 1.14 17.21 31.06
C VAL A 479 2.43 16.44 30.80
N MET A 480 3.08 16.67 29.65
CA MET A 480 4.37 16.08 29.33
C MET A 480 5.45 16.49 30.33
N SER A 481 5.49 17.78 30.66
CA SER A 481 6.44 18.35 31.63
C SER A 481 6.23 17.77 33.03
N PHE A 482 4.98 17.55 33.44
CA PHE A 482 4.63 16.90 34.70
C PHE A 482 5.19 15.48 34.79
N PHE A 483 4.97 14.64 33.78
CA PHE A 483 5.46 13.25 33.78
C PHE A 483 6.98 13.11 33.57
N GLY A 484 7.64 14.16 33.08
CA GLY A 484 9.09 14.26 32.94
C GLY A 484 9.81 14.87 34.15
N SER A 485 9.08 15.33 35.18
CA SER A 485 9.65 16.01 36.34
C SER A 485 9.37 15.29 37.66
N VAL A 486 10.01 15.75 38.74
CA VAL A 486 9.81 15.24 40.11
C VAL A 486 8.39 15.51 40.62
N GLN A 487 7.63 16.39 39.97
CA GLN A 487 6.24 16.70 40.31
C GLN A 487 5.35 15.46 40.32
N VAL A 488 5.59 14.48 39.44
CA VAL A 488 4.80 13.24 39.41
C VAL A 488 4.97 12.42 40.69
N GLU A 489 6.17 12.40 41.27
CA GLU A 489 6.47 11.67 42.49
C GLU A 489 5.85 12.36 43.70
N ILE A 490 5.95 13.69 43.76
CA ILE A 490 5.32 14.53 44.81
C ILE A 490 3.80 14.32 44.78
N PHE A 491 3.18 14.44 43.61
CA PHE A 491 1.74 14.28 43.43
C PHE A 491 1.29 12.88 43.83
N ARG A 492 2.01 11.83 43.40
CA ARG A 492 1.71 10.44 43.74
C ARG A 492 1.82 10.18 45.24
N ARG A 493 2.93 10.58 45.86
CA ARG A 493 3.17 10.40 47.30
C ARG A 493 2.06 11.08 48.11
N LEU A 494 1.79 12.34 47.83
CA LEU A 494 0.79 13.11 48.56
C LEU A 494 -0.62 12.58 48.34
N SER A 495 -0.98 12.14 47.13
CA SER A 495 -2.28 11.51 46.88
C SER A 495 -2.52 10.28 47.77
N MET A 496 -1.45 9.57 48.18
CA MET A 496 -1.55 8.46 49.12
C MET A 496 -1.61 8.95 50.59
N GLU A 497 -0.87 10.00 50.94
CA GLU A 497 -0.80 10.53 52.32
C GLU A 497 -2.01 11.40 52.73
N VAL A 498 -2.74 12.01 51.78
CA VAL A 498 -3.89 12.89 52.08
C VAL A 498 -4.97 12.19 52.91
N GLY A 499 -5.18 10.89 52.68
CA GLY A 499 -6.11 10.09 53.48
C GLY A 499 -5.74 10.09 54.97
N ASP A 500 -4.45 10.02 55.29
CA ASP A 500 -3.94 10.04 56.66
C ASP A 500 -4.01 11.44 57.28
N PHE A 501 -3.76 12.49 56.50
CA PHE A 501 -3.95 13.87 56.96
C PHE A 501 -5.42 14.14 57.29
N ARG A 502 -6.33 13.71 56.44
CA ARG A 502 -7.78 13.84 56.64
C ARG A 502 -8.25 13.08 57.88
N ARG A 503 -7.72 11.88 58.12
CA ARG A 503 -8.03 11.09 59.32
C ARG A 503 -7.60 11.81 60.62
N ASN A 504 -6.50 12.55 60.58
CA ASN A 504 -5.97 13.27 61.74
C ASN A 504 -6.41 14.74 61.82
N ILE A 505 -7.35 15.18 60.97
CA ILE A 505 -7.74 16.60 60.82
C ILE A 505 -8.18 17.28 62.11
N GLN A 506 -8.79 16.53 63.03
CA GLN A 506 -9.25 17.04 64.32
C GLN A 506 -8.10 17.47 65.25
N PHE A 507 -6.91 16.91 65.07
CA PHE A 507 -5.73 17.23 65.87
C PHE A 507 -4.91 18.39 65.31
N LEU A 508 -5.13 18.76 64.06
CA LEU A 508 -4.42 19.85 63.40
C LEU A 508 -4.82 21.23 63.94
N SER A 509 -3.89 22.18 63.86
CA SER A 509 -4.18 23.61 64.04
C SER A 509 -5.09 24.13 62.92
N GLU A 510 -5.74 25.27 63.13
CA GLU A 510 -6.66 25.85 62.13
C GLU A 510 -5.95 26.14 60.80
N ASP A 511 -4.72 26.66 60.85
CA ASP A 511 -3.89 26.90 59.67
C ASP A 511 -3.57 25.58 58.93
N ALA A 512 -3.18 24.53 59.66
CA ALA A 512 -2.87 23.23 59.05
C ALA A 512 -4.12 22.52 58.49
N ARG A 513 -5.31 22.73 59.08
CA ARG A 513 -6.57 22.25 58.49
C ARG A 513 -6.86 22.94 57.16
N SER A 514 -6.62 24.26 57.09
CA SER A 514 -6.77 25.01 55.84
C SER A 514 -5.80 24.53 54.76
N ASP A 515 -4.57 24.14 55.16
CA ASP A 515 -3.58 23.55 54.25
C ASP A 515 -4.05 22.18 53.70
N VAL A 516 -4.70 21.32 54.51
CA VAL A 516 -5.28 20.05 54.03
C VAL A 516 -6.38 20.29 52.99
N VAL A 517 -7.28 21.24 53.24
CA VAL A 517 -8.32 21.62 52.27
C VAL A 517 -7.69 22.13 50.97
N ARG A 518 -6.65 22.96 51.08
CA ARG A 518 -5.93 23.49 49.92
C ARG A 518 -5.27 22.38 49.08
N ILE A 519 -4.72 21.35 49.73
CA ILE A 519 -4.19 20.17 49.03
C ILE A 519 -5.30 19.43 48.28
N GLU A 520 -6.47 19.18 48.91
CA GLU A 520 -7.61 18.53 48.27
C GLU A 520 -8.14 19.35 47.07
N GLU A 521 -8.18 20.68 47.19
CA GLU A 521 -8.52 21.59 46.08
C GLU A 521 -7.56 21.43 44.91
N ILE A 522 -6.25 21.43 45.15
CA ILE A 522 -5.24 21.25 44.11
C ILE A 522 -5.42 19.89 43.39
N PHE A 523 -5.76 18.83 44.12
CA PHE A 523 -6.03 17.52 43.51
C PHE A 523 -7.32 17.46 42.70
N SER A 524 -8.25 18.40 42.90
CA SER A 524 -9.51 18.48 42.15
C SER A 524 -9.42 19.30 40.86
N LEU A 525 -8.33 20.06 40.67
CA LEU A 525 -8.13 20.86 39.46
C LEU A 525 -7.77 20.00 38.26
N ASP A 526 -8.28 20.38 37.09
CA ASP A 526 -7.96 19.72 35.82
C ASP A 526 -6.49 19.99 35.40
N GLU A 527 -5.94 21.16 35.76
CA GLU A 527 -4.56 21.59 35.43
C GLU A 527 -3.80 22.10 36.68
N PRO A 528 -3.39 21.23 37.62
CA PRO A 528 -2.76 21.65 38.88
C PRO A 528 -1.26 21.98 38.77
N TYR A 529 -0.64 21.84 37.59
CA TYR A 529 0.82 21.74 37.39
C TYR A 529 1.66 22.87 38.01
N SER A 530 1.17 24.10 37.98
CA SER A 530 1.84 25.26 38.58
C SER A 530 1.80 25.25 40.11
N GLN A 531 0.75 24.68 40.70
CA GLN A 531 0.47 24.65 42.14
C GLN A 531 1.09 23.43 42.84
N ILE A 532 1.58 22.44 42.07
CA ILE A 532 2.24 21.25 42.65
C ILE A 532 3.50 21.61 43.46
N LYS A 533 4.17 22.72 43.15
CA LYS A 533 5.33 23.18 43.91
C LYS A 533 4.97 23.51 45.37
N ASP A 534 3.80 24.12 45.55
CA ASP A 534 3.31 24.55 46.85
C ASP A 534 2.98 23.34 47.75
N LEU A 535 2.59 22.21 47.15
CA LEU A 535 2.21 20.99 47.88
C LEU A 535 3.28 20.53 48.87
N THR A 536 4.57 20.65 48.53
CA THR A 536 5.67 20.28 49.43
C THR A 536 5.75 21.17 50.68
N GLN A 537 5.47 22.46 50.51
CA GLN A 537 5.40 23.40 51.62
C GLN A 537 4.13 23.17 52.46
N LEU A 538 2.99 22.86 51.83
CA LEU A 538 1.76 22.48 52.54
C LEU A 538 1.98 21.21 53.38
N GLU A 539 2.58 20.17 52.79
CA GLU A 539 2.90 18.90 53.44
C GLU A 539 3.75 19.09 54.71
N SER A 540 4.83 19.85 54.60
CA SER A 540 5.73 20.10 55.74
C SER A 540 5.05 20.84 56.89
N ARG A 541 4.17 21.81 56.61
CA ARG A 541 3.39 22.51 57.65
C ARG A 541 2.39 21.59 58.34
N ILE A 542 1.72 20.73 57.58
CA ILE A 542 0.79 19.73 58.14
C ILE A 542 1.54 18.73 59.02
N LYS A 543 2.66 18.18 58.54
CA LYS A 543 3.49 17.23 59.31
C LYS A 543 4.01 17.86 60.61
N ALA A 544 4.51 19.08 60.57
CA ALA A 544 4.95 19.81 61.76
C ALA A 544 3.81 20.02 62.77
N SER A 545 2.61 20.39 62.30
CA SER A 545 1.44 20.55 63.18
C SER A 545 0.99 19.22 63.80
N LEU A 546 1.07 18.10 63.05
CA LEU A 546 0.79 16.76 63.59
C LEU A 546 1.81 16.34 64.65
N GLU A 547 3.10 16.57 64.40
CA GLU A 547 4.18 16.26 65.34
C GLU A 547 4.03 17.06 66.65
N GLU A 548 3.74 18.35 66.56
CA GLU A 548 3.48 19.21 67.72
C GLU A 548 2.24 18.74 68.50
N SER A 549 1.15 18.44 67.79
CA SER A 549 -0.09 17.99 68.41
C SER A 549 0.07 16.62 69.07
N LEU A 550 0.83 15.72 68.45
CA LEU A 550 1.20 14.42 69.02
C LEU A 550 2.04 14.58 70.28
N LEU A 551 3.02 15.49 70.27
CA LEU A 551 3.88 15.77 71.43
C LEU A 551 3.05 16.31 72.60
N ASN A 552 2.20 17.30 72.35
CA ASN A 552 1.30 17.88 73.36
C ASN A 552 0.36 16.83 73.94
N LEU A 553 -0.21 15.97 73.08
CA LEU A 553 -1.11 14.92 73.51
C LEU A 553 -0.39 13.83 74.32
N LYS A 554 0.82 13.44 73.91
CA LYS A 554 1.67 12.51 74.68
C LYS A 554 1.98 13.09 76.06
N GLN A 555 2.31 14.37 76.14
CA GLN A 555 2.61 15.04 77.41
C GLN A 555 1.38 15.10 78.33
N GLU A 556 0.23 15.57 77.83
CA GLU A 556 -1.03 15.63 78.58
C GLU A 556 -1.42 14.25 79.15
N LEU A 557 -1.30 13.20 78.32
CA LEU A 557 -1.61 11.84 78.77
C LEU A 557 -0.56 11.24 79.69
N HIS A 558 0.71 11.61 79.53
CA HIS A 558 1.76 11.17 80.44
C HIS A 558 1.54 11.76 81.83
N GLU A 559 1.23 13.06 81.93
CA GLU A 559 0.89 13.73 83.19
C GLU A 559 -0.35 13.09 83.83
N LYS A 560 -1.40 12.85 83.04
CA LYS A 560 -2.62 12.16 83.50
C LYS A 560 -2.34 10.73 83.97
N LEU A 561 -1.50 10.00 83.26
CA LEU A 561 -1.11 8.62 83.61
C LEU A 561 -0.30 8.60 84.91
N ILE A 562 0.66 9.50 85.08
CA ILE A 562 1.45 9.62 86.32
C ILE A 562 0.52 9.93 87.49
N SER A 563 -0.37 10.93 87.36
CA SER A 563 -1.33 11.26 88.42
C SER A 563 -2.22 10.06 88.78
N ALA A 564 -2.70 9.33 87.79
CA ALA A 564 -3.50 8.11 88.00
C ALA A 564 -2.71 7.01 88.72
N MET A 565 -1.44 6.80 88.34
CA MET A 565 -0.55 5.85 89.00
C MET A 565 -0.28 6.25 90.45
N GLU A 566 0.02 7.52 90.71
CA GLU A 566 0.26 8.04 92.06
C GLU A 566 -0.97 7.92 92.97
N ASP A 567 -2.17 8.19 92.45
CA ASP A 567 -3.42 8.05 93.21
C ASP A 567 -3.72 6.58 93.56
N ILE A 568 -3.43 5.65 92.64
CA ILE A 568 -3.58 4.21 92.88
C ILE A 568 -2.51 3.71 93.86
N GLU A 569 -1.27 4.16 93.74
CA GLU A 569 -0.20 3.84 94.69
C GLU A 569 -0.53 4.35 96.10
N ARG A 570 -1.08 5.56 96.22
CA ARG A 570 -1.55 6.13 97.49
C ARG A 570 -2.68 5.29 98.09
N GLU A 571 -3.64 4.87 97.28
CA GLU A 571 -4.73 3.99 97.73
C GLU A 571 -4.18 2.63 98.16
N LEU A 572 -3.25 2.02 97.41
CA LEU A 572 -2.59 0.76 97.77
C LEU A 572 -1.76 0.86 99.06
N ALA A 573 -1.15 2.02 99.33
CA ALA A 573 -0.40 2.28 100.55
C ALA A 573 -1.29 2.53 101.77
N SER A 574 -2.55 2.90 101.57
CA SER A 574 -3.51 3.15 102.67
C SER A 574 -4.01 1.87 103.37
N TYR A 575 -3.73 0.69 102.80
CA TYR A 575 -4.13 -0.60 103.36
C TYR A 575 -2.92 -1.47 103.72
N ASP A 576 -2.78 -1.79 105.00
CA ASP A 576 -1.81 -2.77 105.49
C ASP A 576 -2.26 -4.21 105.14
N GLY A 577 -1.33 -5.06 104.70
CA GLY A 577 -1.58 -6.49 104.42
C GLY A 577 -1.75 -6.88 102.95
N LEU A 578 -1.63 -5.95 102.00
CA LEU A 578 -1.61 -6.27 100.56
C LEU A 578 -0.24 -6.82 100.13
N SER A 579 -0.21 -7.95 99.41
CA SER A 579 1.03 -8.56 98.92
C SER A 579 1.68 -7.73 97.81
N ASP A 580 3.01 -7.76 97.73
CA ASP A 580 3.75 -7.07 96.68
C ASP A 580 3.45 -7.61 95.27
N GLU A 581 3.04 -8.88 95.16
CA GLU A 581 2.58 -9.47 93.90
C GLU A 581 1.26 -8.84 93.43
N PHE A 582 0.32 -8.58 94.34
CA PHE A 582 -0.94 -7.92 94.02
C PHE A 582 -0.72 -6.46 93.61
N LYS A 583 0.16 -5.74 94.31
CA LYS A 583 0.55 -4.36 93.96
C LYS A 583 1.11 -4.30 92.54
N ARG A 584 2.05 -5.20 92.18
CA ARG A 584 2.59 -5.30 90.81
C ARG A 584 1.53 -5.64 89.76
N LEU A 585 0.57 -6.52 90.10
CA LEU A 585 -0.50 -6.91 89.18
C LEU A 585 -1.44 -5.73 88.84
N VAL A 586 -1.71 -4.85 89.80
CA VAL A 586 -2.55 -3.67 89.60
C VAL A 586 -1.82 -2.59 88.78
N MET A 587 -0.51 -2.43 88.98
CA MET A 587 0.28 -1.39 88.30
C MET A 587 0.70 -1.75 86.87
N LYS A 588 0.93 -3.04 86.57
CA LYS A 588 1.41 -3.50 85.25
C LYS A 588 0.62 -2.96 84.04
N PRO A 589 -0.73 -2.92 84.04
CA PRO A 589 -1.49 -2.34 82.92
C PRO A 589 -1.22 -0.85 82.67
N PHE A 590 -0.86 -0.09 83.71
CA PHE A 590 -0.48 1.33 83.57
C PHE A 590 0.92 1.47 82.96
N ASP A 591 1.86 0.60 83.33
CA ASP A 591 3.18 0.53 82.70
C ASP A 591 3.10 0.13 81.23
N ASP A 592 2.20 -0.79 80.88
CA ASP A 592 1.94 -1.18 79.49
C ASP A 592 1.43 0.03 78.67
N ILE A 593 0.48 0.81 79.20
CA ILE A 593 0.01 2.05 78.56
C ILE A 593 1.13 3.09 78.46
N LYS A 594 1.97 3.24 79.50
CA LYS A 594 3.10 4.16 79.49
C LYS A 594 4.04 3.88 78.32
N ARG A 595 4.31 2.59 78.09
CA ARG A 595 5.12 2.13 76.96
C ARG A 595 4.41 2.35 75.62
N ASP A 596 3.13 2.01 75.53
CA ASP A 596 2.34 2.15 74.29
C ASP A 596 2.22 3.63 73.85
N ILE A 597 2.07 4.58 74.79
CA ILE A 597 2.06 6.02 74.52
C ILE A 597 3.44 6.51 74.02
N ALA A 598 4.53 5.98 74.58
CA ALA A 598 5.88 6.37 74.18
C ALA A 598 6.20 5.95 72.73
N THR A 599 5.75 4.76 72.31
CA THR A 599 6.10 4.17 71.00
C THR A 599 5.12 4.44 69.86
N SER A 600 3.96 5.06 70.13
CA SER A 600 2.95 5.31 69.08
C SER A 600 3.13 6.65 68.39
N ASP A 601 2.99 6.69 67.06
CA ASP A 601 3.08 7.90 66.24
C ASP A 601 1.71 8.37 65.72
N ASP A 602 0.61 7.84 66.27
CA ASP A 602 -0.74 8.08 65.80
C ASP A 602 -1.58 8.84 66.84
N CYS A 603 -1.96 10.08 66.50
CA CYS A 603 -2.73 10.96 67.38
C CYS A 603 -4.07 10.35 67.82
N VAL A 604 -4.76 9.62 66.93
CA VAL A 604 -6.05 8.96 67.25
C VAL A 604 -5.83 7.88 68.30
N PHE A 605 -4.80 7.04 68.10
CA PHE A 605 -4.48 5.95 69.00
C PHE A 605 -4.06 6.47 70.38
N VAL A 606 -3.21 7.50 70.41
CA VAL A 606 -2.77 8.14 71.65
C VAL A 606 -3.98 8.72 72.40
N LYS A 607 -4.90 9.43 71.72
CA LYS A 607 -6.10 10.00 72.38
C LYS A 607 -6.98 8.92 72.99
N LEU A 608 -7.13 7.77 72.33
CA LEU A 608 -7.91 6.63 72.83
C LEU A 608 -7.38 6.08 74.17
N GLN A 609 -6.06 6.16 74.41
CA GLN A 609 -5.48 5.73 75.68
C GLN A 609 -6.01 6.54 76.88
N SER A 610 -6.46 7.78 76.68
CA SER A 610 -7.05 8.59 77.77
C SER A 610 -8.28 7.93 78.40
N THR A 611 -9.14 7.35 77.56
CA THR A 611 -10.34 6.61 78.00
C THR A 611 -9.93 5.33 78.70
N ARG A 612 -8.94 4.61 78.12
CA ARG A 612 -8.41 3.37 78.70
C ARG A 612 -7.78 3.59 80.08
N ILE A 613 -7.08 4.71 80.30
CA ILE A 613 -6.54 5.10 81.61
C ILE A 613 -7.69 5.25 82.63
N ASN A 614 -8.76 5.97 82.27
CA ASN A 614 -9.91 6.14 83.15
C ASN A 614 -10.57 4.79 83.51
N ASP A 615 -10.78 3.92 82.53
CA ASP A 615 -11.38 2.61 82.73
C ASP A 615 -10.51 1.71 83.63
N LEU A 616 -9.19 1.76 83.43
CA LEU A 616 -8.23 1.04 84.27
C LEU A 616 -8.21 1.57 85.70
N CYS A 617 -8.29 2.88 85.91
CA CYS A 617 -8.43 3.45 87.26
C CYS A 617 -9.67 2.88 87.94
N GLY A 618 -10.83 2.89 87.28
CA GLY A 618 -12.07 2.31 87.83
C GLY A 618 -11.92 0.83 88.17
N SER A 619 -11.34 0.04 87.26
CA SER A 619 -11.06 -1.38 87.51
C SER A 619 -10.04 -1.59 88.64
N ALA A 620 -9.04 -0.73 88.79
CA ALA A 620 -8.02 -0.84 89.82
C ALA A 620 -8.63 -0.61 91.21
N TYR A 621 -9.42 0.46 91.37
CA TYR A 621 -10.13 0.73 92.63
C TYR A 621 -11.06 -0.42 93.03
N GLU A 622 -11.79 -1.01 92.09
CA GLU A 622 -12.66 -2.17 92.36
C GLU A 622 -11.86 -3.41 92.79
N LYS A 623 -10.72 -3.69 92.15
CA LYS A 623 -9.83 -4.79 92.55
C LYS A 623 -9.27 -4.58 93.95
N ILE A 624 -8.82 -3.37 94.27
CA ILE A 624 -8.31 -3.02 95.60
C ILE A 624 -9.40 -3.22 96.67
N LYS A 625 -10.60 -2.67 96.46
CA LYS A 625 -11.74 -2.82 97.39
C LYS A 625 -12.10 -4.29 97.65
N ARG A 626 -12.12 -5.13 96.61
CA ARG A 626 -12.40 -6.57 96.76
C ARG A 626 -11.32 -7.27 97.57
N GLN A 627 -10.05 -6.99 97.30
CA GLN A 627 -8.93 -7.61 98.01
C GLN A 627 -8.90 -7.20 99.49
N VAL A 628 -9.19 -5.94 99.80
CA VAL A 628 -9.31 -5.44 101.17
C VAL A 628 -10.46 -6.10 101.92
N ARG A 629 -11.60 -6.36 101.27
CA ARG A 629 -12.71 -7.12 101.89
C ARG A 629 -12.29 -8.54 102.26
N ILE A 630 -11.57 -9.22 101.36
CA ILE A 630 -11.06 -10.58 101.60
C ILE A 630 -10.11 -10.59 102.81
N ILE A 631 -9.18 -9.62 102.90
CA ILE A 631 -8.26 -9.50 104.03
C ILE A 631 -9.01 -9.25 105.35
N LYS A 632 -10.02 -8.37 105.35
CA LYS A 632 -10.84 -8.09 106.54
C LYS A 632 -11.70 -9.28 107.00
N GLU A 633 -12.18 -10.11 106.07
CA GLU A 633 -12.94 -11.32 106.40
C GLU A 633 -12.04 -12.43 106.97
N ILE A 634 -10.78 -12.52 106.54
CA ILE A 634 -9.79 -13.47 107.07
C ILE A 634 -9.34 -13.09 108.50
N ASP A 635 -9.15 -11.80 108.79
CA ASP A 635 -8.77 -11.32 110.13
C ASP A 635 -9.92 -11.39 111.17
N ALA A 636 -11.17 -11.52 110.73
CA ALA A 636 -12.35 -11.46 111.61
C ALA A 636 -12.80 -12.82 112.19
N THR A 637 -12.18 -13.95 111.82
CA THR A 637 -12.58 -15.26 112.35
C THR A 637 -12.01 -15.52 113.76
N PRO A 638 -12.84 -15.69 114.81
CA PRO A 638 -12.35 -15.88 116.18
C PRO A 638 -11.75 -17.27 116.40
N VAL A 639 -10.65 -17.34 117.17
CA VAL A 639 -10.12 -18.61 117.68
C VAL A 639 -11.00 -19.08 118.84
N VAL A 640 -11.52 -20.31 118.75
CA VAL A 640 -12.42 -20.90 119.75
C VAL A 640 -11.59 -21.74 120.73
N ILE A 641 -11.62 -21.40 122.02
CA ILE A 641 -11.00 -22.21 123.08
C ILE A 641 -12.05 -23.20 123.58
N GLN A 642 -11.96 -24.48 123.19
CA GLN A 642 -12.95 -25.53 123.52
C GLN A 642 -12.51 -26.52 124.63
N GLY A 643 -11.48 -26.21 125.41
CA GLY A 643 -10.90 -27.17 126.37
C GLY A 643 -10.81 -26.65 127.81
N THR A 644 -11.27 -27.45 128.77
CA THR A 644 -11.08 -27.21 130.22
C THR A 644 -9.60 -27.18 130.66
N ALA A 645 -8.65 -27.43 129.74
CA ALA A 645 -7.23 -27.50 130.02
C ALA A 645 -6.68 -26.17 130.57
N LEU A 646 -7.20 -25.03 130.11
CA LEU A 646 -6.77 -23.71 130.57
C LEU A 646 -7.17 -23.45 132.04
N PHE A 647 -8.23 -24.12 132.51
CA PHE A 647 -8.81 -23.95 133.84
C PHE A 647 -8.33 -25.01 134.85
N ARG A 648 -7.45 -25.93 134.48
CA ARG A 648 -6.95 -26.96 135.41
C ARG A 648 -5.81 -26.43 136.27
N THR A 649 -5.98 -26.50 137.58
CA THR A 649 -4.88 -26.35 138.56
C THR A 649 -4.59 -27.69 139.24
N LYS A 650 -3.33 -27.92 139.63
CA LYS A 650 -2.90 -29.12 140.37
C LYS A 650 -2.95 -28.92 141.90
N LYS A 651 -3.09 -27.69 142.39
CA LYS A 651 -3.23 -27.35 143.82
C LYS A 651 -4.71 -27.39 144.23
N ASN A 652 -5.01 -27.98 145.39
CA ASN A 652 -6.31 -27.81 146.04
C ASN A 652 -6.39 -26.40 146.61
N ILE A 653 -7.53 -25.72 146.40
CA ILE A 653 -7.77 -24.37 146.90
C ILE A 653 -8.47 -24.51 148.25
N GLU A 654 -7.74 -24.27 149.34
CA GLU A 654 -8.24 -24.42 150.71
C GLU A 654 -8.23 -23.08 151.49
N THR A 655 -7.54 -22.07 150.96
CA THR A 655 -7.45 -20.71 151.54
C THR A 655 -7.76 -19.63 150.49
N GLU A 656 -8.12 -18.41 150.94
CA GLU A 656 -8.34 -17.27 150.03
C GLU A 656 -7.09 -16.91 149.23
N ASP A 657 -5.90 -16.99 149.83
CA ASP A 657 -4.63 -16.74 149.15
C ASP A 657 -4.37 -17.73 147.99
N ASP A 658 -4.76 -19.01 148.15
CA ASP A 658 -4.64 -20.01 147.08
C ASP A 658 -5.61 -19.74 145.91
N LEU A 659 -6.79 -19.16 146.19
CA LEU A 659 -7.76 -18.78 145.16
C LEU A 659 -7.26 -17.59 144.35
N ASP A 660 -6.69 -16.60 145.03
CA ASP A 660 -6.12 -15.42 144.38
C ASP A 660 -4.91 -15.76 143.51
N GLU A 661 -4.03 -16.66 143.97
CA GLU A 661 -2.91 -17.16 143.17
C GLU A 661 -3.38 -17.88 141.89
N TYR A 662 -4.45 -18.69 141.96
CA TYR A 662 -5.02 -19.37 140.81
C TYR A 662 -5.65 -18.39 139.80
N LEU A 663 -6.40 -17.39 140.28
CA LEU A 663 -7.06 -16.40 139.43
C LEU A 663 -6.06 -15.45 138.76
N GLU A 664 -4.98 -15.05 139.44
CA GLU A 664 -3.88 -14.27 138.85
C GLU A 664 -3.21 -15.03 137.69
N ASN A 665 -2.91 -16.32 137.88
CA ASN A 665 -2.30 -17.14 136.83
C ASN A 665 -3.22 -17.35 135.62
N LEU A 666 -4.51 -17.61 135.86
CA LEU A 666 -5.52 -17.72 134.79
C LEU A 666 -5.65 -16.40 134.01
N ARG A 667 -5.66 -15.28 134.73
CA ARG A 667 -5.75 -13.93 134.16
C ARG A 667 -4.52 -13.60 133.32
N ALA A 668 -3.33 -13.97 133.76
CA ALA A 668 -2.09 -13.80 132.99
C ALA A 668 -2.15 -14.60 131.68
N ALA A 669 -2.54 -15.88 131.74
CA ALA A 669 -2.65 -16.73 130.55
C ALA A 669 -3.69 -16.21 129.53
N MET A 670 -4.86 -15.77 130.01
CA MET A 670 -5.91 -15.19 129.15
C MET A 670 -5.48 -13.86 128.53
N ARG A 671 -4.71 -13.04 129.26
CA ARG A 671 -4.15 -11.77 128.73
C ARG A 671 -3.13 -12.00 127.63
N THR A 672 -2.26 -13.00 127.75
CA THR A 672 -1.30 -13.34 126.69
C THR A 672 -2.03 -13.72 125.40
N ILE A 673 -3.05 -14.57 125.48
CA ILE A 673 -3.83 -14.99 124.31
C ILE A 673 -4.61 -13.79 123.72
N LEU A 674 -5.10 -12.89 124.56
CA LEU A 674 -5.87 -11.72 124.11
C LEU A 674 -4.97 -10.71 123.39
N ASN A 675 -3.75 -10.51 123.88
CA ASN A 675 -2.76 -9.60 123.28
C ASN A 675 -2.22 -10.14 121.95
N GLU A 676 -2.12 -11.46 121.76
CA GLU A 676 -1.62 -12.04 120.51
C GLU A 676 -2.65 -12.11 119.38
N LYS A 677 -3.95 -12.21 119.71
CA LYS A 677 -4.99 -12.58 118.73
C LYS A 677 -6.23 -11.69 118.73
N ASN A 678 -6.23 -10.59 119.49
CA ASN A 678 -7.25 -9.52 119.56
C ASN A 678 -8.71 -9.90 119.90
N LYS A 679 -9.13 -11.17 119.78
CA LYS A 679 -10.50 -11.60 120.07
C LYS A 679 -10.56 -13.08 120.44
N ILE A 680 -10.95 -13.37 121.68
CA ILE A 680 -11.13 -14.75 122.18
C ILE A 680 -12.62 -15.03 122.36
N LYS A 681 -13.08 -16.20 121.90
CA LYS A 681 -14.37 -16.76 122.29
C LYS A 681 -14.14 -17.97 123.19
N VAL A 682 -14.39 -17.79 124.49
CA VAL A 682 -14.39 -18.89 125.48
C VAL A 682 -15.80 -19.48 125.48
N LEU A 683 -15.92 -20.79 125.26
CA LEU A 683 -17.19 -21.51 125.23
C LEU A 683 -17.44 -22.26 126.53
#